data_AF-A0AAU5ACZ9-F1
#
_entry.id   AF-A0AAU5ACZ9-F1
#
_cell.length_a   1.000
_cell.length_b   1.000
_cell.length_c   1.000
_cell.angle_alpha   90.00
_cell.angle_beta   90.00
_cell.angle_gamma   90.00
#
_symmetry.space_group_name_H-M   'P 1'
#
loop_
_entity.id
_entity.type
_entity.pdbx_description
1 polymer ?
#
loop_
_entity_poly.entity_id
_entity_poly.type
_entity_poly.pdbx_seq_one_letter_code
_entity_poly.pdbx_strand_id
1 'polypeptide(L)'
;MLSVCSVVAGTPAHAAQTIGFPTFGGPAIPAAPVAYTPGDMMRSIYDAESSGTDFWMDRLLARSGNDPAGPWLMSRGRAVFMKTHDPAVLGFGGHVAYWESINDQNAYSVAISPGTFTEQVAQRRQVPSHWKSVHTSGSVTVDQTKFITDNNVAVTNLSIKNNGSSSTTLQLRATSPYATTGSGSELTGQVGAYNNLTTIRPRLTGDGFAVSGGGLNRSVTIAAGATVTTKVVMGFVTDEIPRSLTEYNAYAGYSNATAFATHVKAYNLWWAQNVPYIDVPEGAIKKNIYYRWWLMRFNSLDADIPGQTFQFPTSTEGVLGYNNAIALTQPMHIDDLKYLRNPAYAYGDWLSVGQTSKGARFLDNPGDPENWSNSYTQYIAEAAWKSYQIHGGQPGIAANLARYAEGDVKGQLAHYDHDNNKLIEYDWGALTGNDADAVSFHWKPGNMDRAESAYQYSGALAAAQAYEATGNTAKATEMRTLANQIKGAIVNVLWNPNRQLFEHRLKSTNEWVPWKEINNYYPFSVGAVPNTATYKQALRLYDDPAQYPIFPFYTANQVDKKAAADAGNPGSNNFSTINSTVQFRLYSSVLRNYSNSWMSATDYKKLLYWNTWAQYVGGNTQWPDANEFWADWNGSSINYRSWIHHNILGSSNWTVIEDVAGLRPRNDAKVELSPIDIGWSHFTVNNLRYRGADLSIVWDDPADGVVRYPGVPEGYSIYVNGSRAATVSSLVPFTWDPATGDVTTSGTVTHHTSVTGLKAPNQVVQDSPQMVDMLAKAGVDLTADLTNLASGATASASHTGSGSAASGAVDGYPTNEPFWGAGGSPNSQDWYELNLGTARTLNEVRLYFKDSRPASTTYRTPSAYTIQYYNGSSWVSAPGQAKSPPAPRANYNVVQFPAISAQRIRVLATNASGAKTGLTEVKVFNRGGVQPPANQAGSATASASHTSSWESVAAVNDGIDPPSSNDTVNPRWGTWPETGQQWAELTWPTARTLDKAEVYFFDDDQGIDMPASWKLQYWNGSAYVDVPGAGGYPLAKNQYNTITFTATSTTRLRVLLTGNGTRSVGLLEAKVYGPSATAKR
;
A
#
# COMPACT_ATOMS: atom_id res chain seq x y z
N MET A 1 -47.20 67.23 -20.11
CA MET A 1 -45.73 67.30 -20.34
C MET A 1 -45.03 66.71 -19.13
N LEU A 2 -43.87 66.08 -19.38
CA LEU A 2 -42.93 65.38 -18.48
C LEU A 2 -43.19 63.88 -18.22
N SER A 3 -42.67 63.08 -19.16
CA SER A 3 -42.23 61.69 -18.95
C SER A 3 -40.93 61.67 -18.17
N VAL A 4 -40.88 60.86 -17.10
CA VAL A 4 -39.66 60.52 -16.36
C VAL A 4 -39.04 59.27 -16.99
N CYS A 5 -37.89 59.41 -17.62
CA CYS A 5 -37.08 58.29 -18.12
C CYS A 5 -36.53 57.49 -16.93
N SER A 6 -36.93 56.23 -16.83
CA SER A 6 -36.29 55.24 -15.98
C SER A 6 -35.01 54.76 -16.66
N VAL A 7 -33.86 55.03 -16.07
CA VAL A 7 -32.58 54.47 -16.49
C VAL A 7 -32.55 53.01 -16.05
N VAL A 8 -32.74 52.10 -17.01
CA VAL A 8 -32.47 50.67 -16.81
C VAL A 8 -30.96 50.52 -16.70
N ALA A 9 -30.45 50.28 -15.49
CA ALA A 9 -29.09 49.79 -15.31
C ALA A 9 -29.02 48.39 -15.94
N GLY A 10 -28.31 48.28 -17.06
CA GLY A 10 -28.06 46.98 -17.69
C GLY A 10 -27.37 46.04 -16.72
N THR A 11 -27.77 44.77 -16.72
CA THR A 11 -27.02 43.68 -16.07
C THR A 11 -25.57 43.75 -16.54
N PRO A 12 -24.57 43.81 -15.64
CA PRO A 12 -23.17 43.78 -16.05
C PRO A 12 -22.91 42.51 -16.87
N ALA A 13 -22.23 42.66 -18.00
CA ALA A 13 -21.86 41.54 -18.86
C ALA A 13 -20.96 40.57 -18.07
N HIS A 14 -21.36 39.30 -18.00
CA HIS A 14 -20.59 38.22 -17.36
C HIS A 14 -19.33 37.89 -18.16
N ALA A 15 -18.17 37.77 -17.51
CA ALA A 15 -16.90 37.41 -18.13
C ALA A 15 -16.68 35.89 -18.08
N ALA A 16 -17.57 35.11 -18.72
CA ALA A 16 -17.51 33.64 -18.69
C ALA A 16 -16.10 33.09 -19.03
N GLN A 17 -15.70 31.99 -18.39
CA GLN A 17 -14.44 31.27 -18.67
C GLN A 17 -14.27 31.04 -20.18
N THR A 18 -13.35 31.77 -20.80
CA THR A 18 -13.23 31.87 -22.27
C THR A 18 -12.51 30.68 -22.90
N ILE A 19 -11.76 29.91 -22.12
CA ILE A 19 -11.09 28.71 -22.61
C ILE A 19 -12.13 27.64 -22.99
N GLY A 20 -11.99 27.10 -24.20
CA GLY A 20 -12.80 25.99 -24.70
C GLY A 20 -12.40 24.64 -24.08
N PHE A 21 -12.95 23.55 -24.60
CA PHE A 21 -12.45 22.21 -24.31
C PHE A 21 -11.14 21.95 -25.10
N PRO A 22 -10.19 21.17 -24.54
CA PRO A 22 -9.02 20.74 -25.28
C PRO A 22 -9.38 19.72 -26.36
N THR A 23 -8.50 19.57 -27.35
CA THR A 23 -8.57 18.50 -28.36
C THR A 23 -7.57 17.41 -28.02
N PHE A 24 -8.02 16.15 -28.03
CA PHE A 24 -7.16 14.98 -27.87
C PHE A 24 -6.78 14.38 -29.22
N GLY A 25 -5.51 14.01 -29.38
CA GLY A 25 -5.01 13.25 -30.51
C GLY A 25 -4.62 11.82 -30.13
N GLY A 26 -4.10 11.05 -31.09
CA GLY A 26 -3.58 9.70 -30.84
C GLY A 26 -4.56 8.57 -31.22
N PRO A 27 -4.17 7.31 -30.96
CA PRO A 27 -4.94 6.16 -31.38
C PRO A 27 -6.22 5.99 -30.53
N ALA A 28 -7.23 5.34 -31.13
CA ALA A 28 -8.41 4.91 -30.39
C ALA A 28 -8.03 3.93 -29.27
N ILE A 29 -8.78 3.97 -28.17
CA ILE A 29 -8.61 3.02 -27.06
C ILE A 29 -9.07 1.61 -27.50
N PRO A 30 -8.39 0.54 -27.07
CA PRO A 30 -8.84 -0.82 -27.35
C PRO A 30 -10.19 -1.10 -26.69
N ALA A 31 -11.11 -1.73 -27.43
CA ALA A 31 -12.36 -2.20 -26.87
C ALA A 31 -12.12 -3.28 -25.80
N ALA A 32 -13.00 -3.34 -24.81
CA ALA A 32 -13.02 -4.46 -23.87
C ALA A 32 -13.39 -5.76 -24.63
N PRO A 33 -12.81 -6.91 -24.27
CA PRO A 33 -13.05 -8.19 -24.96
C PRO A 33 -14.42 -8.82 -24.67
N VAL A 34 -15.22 -8.21 -23.79
CA VAL A 34 -16.52 -8.72 -23.33
C VAL A 34 -17.56 -7.59 -23.32
N ALA A 35 -18.84 -7.95 -23.44
CA ALA A 35 -19.95 -7.03 -23.25
C ALA A 35 -20.00 -6.52 -21.80
N TYR A 36 -20.59 -5.34 -21.60
CA TYR A 36 -20.74 -4.75 -20.28
C TYR A 36 -21.61 -5.63 -19.37
N THR A 37 -21.25 -5.68 -18.08
CA THR A 37 -22.06 -6.25 -17.00
C THR A 37 -21.99 -5.34 -15.76
N PRO A 38 -23.10 -5.15 -15.02
CA PRO A 38 -23.07 -4.41 -13.75
C PRO A 38 -22.39 -5.19 -12.60
N GLY A 39 -22.05 -6.47 -12.82
CA GLY A 39 -21.24 -7.30 -11.91
C GLY A 39 -19.74 -6.93 -11.95
N ASP A 40 -18.85 -7.91 -11.88
CA ASP A 40 -17.39 -7.66 -11.91
C ASP A 40 -16.86 -7.55 -13.34
N MET A 41 -16.85 -6.33 -13.90
CA MET A 41 -16.42 -6.11 -15.28
C MET A 41 -14.91 -6.30 -15.46
N MET A 42 -14.07 -5.83 -14.53
CA MET A 42 -12.62 -6.01 -14.65
C MET A 42 -12.22 -7.49 -14.57
N ARG A 43 -12.88 -8.28 -13.72
CA ARG A 43 -12.68 -9.74 -13.69
C ARG A 43 -13.13 -10.40 -14.98
N SER A 44 -14.29 -10.01 -15.52
CA SER A 44 -14.80 -10.55 -16.78
C SER A 44 -13.85 -10.28 -17.96
N ILE A 45 -13.26 -9.08 -18.02
CA ILE A 45 -12.23 -8.71 -19.00
C ILE A 45 -11.00 -9.62 -18.85
N TYR A 46 -10.52 -9.81 -17.62
CA TYR A 46 -9.35 -10.66 -17.37
C TYR A 46 -9.60 -12.12 -17.74
N ASP A 47 -10.72 -12.70 -17.30
CA ASP A 47 -11.03 -14.12 -17.50
C ASP A 47 -11.13 -14.46 -18.99
N ALA A 48 -11.71 -13.57 -19.81
CA ALA A 48 -11.80 -13.73 -21.26
C ALA A 48 -10.43 -13.84 -21.96
N GLU A 49 -9.37 -13.32 -21.34
CA GLU A 49 -8.03 -13.27 -21.91
C GLU A 49 -7.01 -14.12 -21.16
N SER A 50 -7.41 -14.70 -20.02
CA SER A 50 -6.56 -15.41 -19.06
C SER A 50 -5.87 -16.66 -19.62
N SER A 51 -6.37 -17.20 -20.74
CA SER A 51 -5.74 -18.29 -21.49
C SER A 51 -4.47 -17.83 -22.24
N GLY A 52 -4.39 -16.55 -22.63
CA GLY A 52 -3.31 -15.94 -23.40
C GLY A 52 -2.30 -15.12 -22.57
N THR A 53 -1.60 -14.20 -23.25
CA THR A 53 -0.55 -13.32 -22.68
C THR A 53 -0.66 -11.85 -23.10
N ASP A 54 -1.75 -11.48 -23.79
CA ASP A 54 -2.00 -10.11 -24.24
C ASP A 54 -3.31 -9.62 -23.61
N PHE A 55 -3.19 -8.73 -22.62
CA PHE A 55 -4.29 -8.28 -21.79
C PHE A 55 -4.75 -6.87 -22.17
N TRP A 56 -6.04 -6.59 -22.00
CA TRP A 56 -6.66 -5.30 -22.29
C TRP A 56 -5.97 -4.13 -21.59
N MET A 57 -5.62 -4.27 -20.31
CA MET A 57 -4.91 -3.22 -19.55
C MET A 57 -3.54 -2.90 -20.13
N ASP A 58 -2.79 -3.93 -20.53
CA ASP A 58 -1.49 -3.74 -21.18
C ASP A 58 -1.63 -3.09 -22.57
N ARG A 59 -2.64 -3.47 -23.36
CA ARG A 59 -2.93 -2.82 -24.65
C ARG A 59 -3.36 -1.36 -24.47
N LEU A 60 -4.20 -1.07 -23.47
CA LEU A 60 -4.71 0.26 -23.19
C LEU A 60 -3.59 1.24 -22.86
N LEU A 61 -2.58 0.79 -22.11
CA LEU A 61 -1.46 1.61 -21.65
C LEU A 61 -0.16 1.40 -22.46
N ALA A 62 -0.25 0.72 -23.61
CA ALA A 62 0.91 0.43 -24.45
C ALA A 62 1.60 1.69 -24.99
N ARG A 63 2.93 1.62 -25.05
CA ARG A 63 3.85 2.62 -25.60
C ARG A 63 4.77 1.93 -26.60
N SER A 64 4.80 2.42 -27.84
CA SER A 64 5.56 1.78 -28.92
C SER A 64 6.46 2.79 -29.62
N GLY A 65 7.69 2.39 -29.94
CA GLY A 65 8.64 3.25 -30.63
C GLY A 65 9.40 4.20 -29.70
N ASN A 66 9.77 5.36 -30.25
CA ASN A 66 10.52 6.38 -29.53
C ASN A 66 9.58 7.24 -28.67
N ASP A 67 9.47 6.87 -27.40
CA ASP A 67 8.61 7.56 -26.44
C ASP A 67 9.17 8.98 -26.11
N PRO A 68 8.41 10.07 -26.36
CA PRO A 68 8.87 11.42 -26.06
C PRO A 68 9.05 11.70 -24.57
N ALA A 69 8.44 10.91 -23.68
CA ALA A 69 8.67 11.02 -22.23
C ALA A 69 10.03 10.47 -21.81
N GLY A 70 10.67 9.67 -22.67
CA GLY A 70 11.93 8.98 -22.38
C GLY A 70 11.75 7.47 -22.17
N PRO A 71 12.86 6.73 -22.00
CA PRO A 71 12.87 5.28 -22.00
C PRO A 71 12.55 4.67 -20.63
N TRP A 72 11.69 5.27 -19.79
CA TRP A 72 11.37 4.74 -18.45
C TRP A 72 10.83 3.31 -18.51
N LEU A 73 11.14 2.47 -17.53
CA LEU A 73 10.63 1.09 -17.46
C LEU A 73 9.38 1.03 -16.57
N MET A 74 8.24 0.67 -17.16
CA MET A 74 6.95 0.58 -16.43
C MET A 74 6.84 -0.67 -15.55
N SER A 75 7.45 -1.78 -15.97
CA SER A 75 7.42 -3.04 -15.23
C SER A 75 8.24 -2.90 -13.95
N ARG A 76 7.61 -3.20 -12.81
CA ARG A 76 8.22 -3.19 -11.48
C ARG A 76 7.58 -4.22 -10.56
N GLY A 77 8.29 -4.58 -9.51
CA GLY A 77 7.78 -5.34 -8.37
C GLY A 77 7.29 -4.44 -7.25
N ARG A 78 6.92 -5.05 -6.11
CA ARG A 78 6.42 -4.33 -4.94
C ARG A 78 7.45 -3.42 -4.26
N ALA A 79 8.73 -3.72 -4.42
CA ALA A 79 9.85 -2.89 -3.92
C ALA A 79 10.92 -2.61 -4.98
N VAL A 80 11.07 -3.45 -6.01
CA VAL A 80 12.12 -3.26 -7.03
C VAL A 80 11.59 -2.62 -8.31
N PHE A 81 12.28 -1.59 -8.77
CA PHE A 81 12.01 -0.88 -10.03
C PHE A 81 13.31 -0.30 -10.60
N MET A 82 13.25 0.28 -11.80
CA MET A 82 14.37 0.98 -12.41
C MET A 82 14.17 2.49 -12.22
N LYS A 83 14.98 3.12 -11.36
CA LYS A 83 14.98 4.58 -11.12
C LYS A 83 15.35 5.34 -12.38
N THR A 84 16.34 4.82 -13.10
CA THR A 84 16.65 5.18 -14.48
C THR A 84 16.74 3.90 -15.30
N HIS A 85 16.47 3.97 -16.59
CA HIS A 85 16.51 2.80 -17.46
C HIS A 85 17.31 3.09 -18.73
N ASP A 86 18.31 2.26 -18.98
CA ASP A 86 19.08 2.27 -20.21
C ASP A 86 18.62 1.11 -21.14
N PRO A 87 17.86 1.41 -22.20
CA PRO A 87 17.35 0.40 -23.11
C PRO A 87 18.42 -0.18 -24.05
N ALA A 88 19.59 0.45 -24.16
CA ALA A 88 20.71 -0.05 -24.97
C ALA A 88 21.41 -1.25 -24.32
N VAL A 89 21.27 -1.42 -23.00
CA VAL A 89 21.82 -2.55 -22.26
C VAL A 89 20.84 -3.72 -22.27
N LEU A 90 21.23 -4.84 -22.88
CA LEU A 90 20.52 -6.11 -22.72
C LEU A 90 20.57 -6.56 -21.25
N GLY A 91 19.45 -7.02 -20.71
CA GLY A 91 19.23 -7.18 -19.27
C GLY A 91 18.53 -5.95 -18.67
N PHE A 92 18.91 -5.58 -17.45
CA PHE A 92 18.37 -4.44 -16.71
C PHE A 92 19.46 -3.39 -16.44
N GLY A 93 19.74 -2.58 -17.46
CA GLY A 93 20.63 -1.42 -17.37
C GLY A 93 19.93 -0.14 -16.91
N GLY A 94 20.69 0.76 -16.31
CA GLY A 94 20.21 1.93 -15.57
C GLY A 94 20.31 1.71 -14.06
N HIS A 95 19.78 2.62 -13.25
CA HIS A 95 19.89 2.55 -11.79
C HIS A 95 18.76 1.69 -11.23
N VAL A 96 19.07 0.49 -10.73
CA VAL A 96 18.07 -0.33 -10.05
C VAL A 96 17.81 0.19 -8.64
N ALA A 97 16.54 0.24 -8.28
CA ALA A 97 16.07 0.60 -6.97
C ALA A 97 15.48 -0.60 -6.24
N TYR A 98 15.72 -0.69 -4.94
CA TYR A 98 14.88 -1.42 -3.99
C TYR A 98 14.40 -0.38 -2.98
N TRP A 99 13.13 -0.02 -3.03
CA TRP A 99 12.56 1.20 -2.46
C TRP A 99 13.16 2.49 -3.05
N GLU A 100 14.49 2.66 -3.05
CA GLU A 100 15.26 3.73 -3.71
C GLU A 100 16.49 3.09 -4.40
N SER A 101 17.16 3.84 -5.30
CA SER A 101 18.41 3.46 -5.96
C SER A 101 19.38 2.87 -4.95
N ILE A 102 19.86 1.65 -5.20
CA ILE A 102 20.76 0.96 -4.26
C ILE A 102 22.09 1.71 -4.17
N ASN A 103 22.69 2.00 -5.32
CA ASN A 103 23.93 2.79 -5.47
C ASN A 103 24.18 3.23 -6.92
N ASP A 104 23.11 3.54 -7.68
CA ASP A 104 23.17 4.01 -9.07
C ASP A 104 23.88 3.06 -10.05
N GLN A 105 23.71 1.75 -9.86
CA GLN A 105 24.23 0.72 -10.77
C GLN A 105 23.12 -0.11 -11.41
N ASN A 106 23.47 -0.76 -12.53
CA ASN A 106 22.66 -1.78 -13.20
C ASN A 106 22.24 -2.89 -12.22
N ALA A 107 21.05 -3.47 -12.40
CA ALA A 107 20.72 -4.74 -11.77
C ALA A 107 21.65 -5.85 -12.30
N TYR A 108 21.63 -6.02 -13.62
CA TYR A 108 22.58 -6.86 -14.36
C TYR A 108 22.56 -6.52 -15.85
N SER A 109 23.65 -6.84 -16.53
CA SER A 109 23.77 -6.76 -17.99
C SER A 109 24.01 -8.13 -18.60
N VAL A 110 23.63 -8.32 -19.87
CA VAL A 110 23.93 -9.50 -20.69
C VAL A 110 24.73 -9.07 -21.92
N ALA A 111 26.04 -9.25 -21.88
CA ALA A 111 26.92 -8.99 -23.02
C ALA A 111 26.89 -10.18 -24.00
N ILE A 112 26.90 -9.89 -25.31
CA ILE A 112 26.94 -10.89 -26.38
C ILE A 112 28.11 -10.54 -27.31
N SER A 113 29.00 -11.50 -27.58
CA SER A 113 30.14 -11.33 -28.48
C SER A 113 30.32 -12.51 -29.44
N PRO A 114 30.94 -12.33 -30.62
CA PRO A 114 31.40 -11.06 -31.18
C PRO A 114 30.23 -10.17 -31.65
N GLY A 115 30.49 -8.87 -31.78
CA GLY A 115 29.54 -7.88 -32.29
C GLY A 115 29.12 -6.83 -31.27
N THR A 116 28.54 -5.76 -31.78
CA THR A 116 27.88 -4.70 -31.00
C THR A 116 26.40 -4.73 -31.35
N PHE A 117 25.55 -4.96 -30.35
CA PHE A 117 24.10 -5.06 -30.53
C PHE A 117 23.45 -3.71 -30.27
N THR A 118 22.72 -3.21 -31.25
CA THR A 118 22.03 -1.90 -31.18
C THR A 118 20.53 -2.08 -31.24
N GLU A 119 19.81 -1.41 -30.35
CA GLU A 119 18.35 -1.44 -30.31
C GLU A 119 17.73 -0.83 -31.58
N GLN A 120 16.75 -1.52 -32.13
CA GLN A 120 15.86 -1.04 -33.18
C GLN A 120 14.65 -0.36 -32.53
N VAL A 121 14.80 0.91 -32.12
CA VAL A 121 13.82 1.65 -31.30
C VAL A 121 12.41 1.64 -31.89
N ALA A 122 12.24 1.65 -33.21
CA ALA A 122 10.92 1.56 -33.87
C ALA A 122 10.14 0.27 -33.54
N GLN A 123 10.83 -0.78 -33.10
CA GLN A 123 10.24 -2.08 -32.71
C GLN A 123 10.09 -2.23 -31.19
N ARG A 124 10.45 -1.20 -30.42
CA ARG A 124 10.24 -1.18 -28.97
C ARG A 124 8.74 -1.18 -28.67
N ARG A 125 8.32 -2.00 -27.72
CA ARG A 125 6.99 -1.95 -27.11
C ARG A 125 7.12 -2.12 -25.60
N GLN A 126 6.59 -1.16 -24.86
CA GLN A 126 6.47 -1.18 -23.42
C GLN A 126 4.99 -1.17 -23.04
N VAL A 127 4.65 -1.98 -22.05
CA VAL A 127 3.35 -1.99 -21.37
C VAL A 127 3.61 -2.07 -19.85
N PRO A 128 2.62 -1.79 -18.99
CA PRO A 128 2.75 -1.91 -17.54
C PRO A 128 3.41 -3.20 -17.07
N SER A 129 3.04 -4.35 -17.64
CA SER A 129 3.60 -5.63 -17.20
C SER A 129 5.02 -5.90 -17.69
N HIS A 130 5.44 -5.41 -18.87
CA HIS A 130 6.71 -5.83 -19.47
C HIS A 130 7.24 -4.90 -20.58
N TRP A 131 8.51 -5.11 -20.90
CA TRP A 131 9.23 -4.45 -21.99
C TRP A 131 9.62 -5.45 -23.08
N LYS A 132 9.48 -5.04 -24.35
CA LYS A 132 9.99 -5.73 -25.54
C LYS A 132 10.84 -4.80 -26.39
N SER A 133 11.99 -5.27 -26.82
CA SER A 133 12.80 -4.58 -27.82
C SER A 133 13.60 -5.56 -28.67
N VAL A 134 14.00 -5.10 -29.85
CA VAL A 134 14.78 -5.87 -30.82
C VAL A 134 16.15 -5.24 -30.94
N HIS A 135 17.21 -6.04 -30.91
CA HIS A 135 18.59 -5.61 -31.07
C HIS A 135 19.25 -6.35 -32.23
N THR A 136 20.14 -5.69 -32.97
CA THR A 136 20.79 -6.31 -34.14
C THR A 136 22.29 -6.10 -34.13
N SER A 137 23.04 -7.12 -34.58
CA SER A 137 24.47 -7.03 -34.88
C SER A 137 24.80 -7.91 -36.08
N GLY A 138 25.18 -7.30 -37.21
CA GLY A 138 25.38 -8.04 -38.46
C GLY A 138 24.13 -8.84 -38.86
N SER A 139 24.27 -10.15 -39.04
CA SER A 139 23.17 -11.06 -39.37
C SER A 139 22.39 -11.57 -38.15
N VAL A 140 22.80 -11.23 -36.93
CA VAL A 140 22.15 -11.71 -35.70
C VAL A 140 21.13 -10.70 -35.20
N THR A 141 19.94 -11.20 -34.86
CA THR A 141 18.87 -10.45 -34.19
C THR A 141 18.62 -11.04 -32.81
N VAL A 142 18.41 -10.18 -31.81
CA VAL A 142 18.09 -10.54 -30.43
C VAL A 142 16.77 -9.86 -30.06
N ASP A 143 15.72 -10.66 -29.87
CA ASP A 143 14.47 -10.18 -29.30
C ASP A 143 14.54 -10.32 -27.78
N GLN A 144 14.47 -9.20 -27.09
CA GLN A 144 14.45 -9.14 -25.63
C GLN A 144 13.01 -8.96 -25.14
N THR A 145 12.60 -9.77 -24.18
CA THR A 145 11.45 -9.49 -23.32
C THR A 145 11.91 -9.45 -21.87
N LYS A 146 11.64 -8.37 -21.15
CA LYS A 146 12.02 -8.26 -19.73
C LYS A 146 10.89 -7.71 -18.86
N PHE A 147 10.87 -8.15 -17.61
CA PHE A 147 9.86 -7.81 -16.63
C PHE A 147 10.34 -8.04 -15.20
N ILE A 148 9.72 -7.36 -14.24
CA ILE A 148 9.97 -7.57 -12.81
C ILE A 148 8.68 -8.11 -12.18
N THR A 149 8.78 -9.24 -11.48
CA THR A 149 7.63 -9.88 -10.81
C THR A 149 7.20 -9.14 -9.57
N ASP A 150 6.02 -9.47 -9.03
CA ASP A 150 5.46 -8.83 -7.84
C ASP A 150 6.42 -8.90 -6.63
N ASN A 151 7.08 -10.04 -6.39
CA ASN A 151 8.03 -10.22 -5.29
C ASN A 151 9.49 -10.04 -5.74
N ASN A 152 9.73 -9.05 -6.60
CA ASN A 152 11.03 -8.47 -6.86
C ASN A 152 12.03 -9.40 -7.59
N VAL A 153 11.55 -10.18 -8.56
CA VAL A 153 12.40 -10.99 -9.45
C VAL A 153 12.48 -10.34 -10.83
N ALA A 154 13.67 -9.88 -11.22
CA ALA A 154 13.93 -9.33 -12.55
C ALA A 154 14.28 -10.45 -13.52
N VAL A 155 13.55 -10.54 -14.64
CA VAL A 155 13.68 -11.61 -15.64
C VAL A 155 13.94 -11.01 -17.02
N THR A 156 14.92 -11.57 -17.74
CA THR A 156 15.17 -11.24 -19.15
C THR A 156 15.15 -12.51 -19.98
N ASN A 157 14.18 -12.60 -20.88
CA ASN A 157 14.13 -13.60 -21.94
C ASN A 157 14.80 -13.05 -23.20
N LEU A 158 15.68 -13.84 -23.80
CA LEU A 158 16.35 -13.53 -25.06
C LEU A 158 16.02 -14.61 -26.09
N SER A 159 15.58 -14.18 -27.28
CA SER A 159 15.45 -15.02 -28.47
C SER A 159 16.47 -14.55 -29.48
N ILE A 160 17.50 -15.36 -29.73
CA ILE A 160 18.65 -15.01 -30.56
C ILE A 160 18.56 -15.76 -31.88
N LYS A 161 18.32 -15.02 -32.97
CA LYS A 161 18.16 -15.57 -34.32
C LYS A 161 19.37 -15.24 -35.18
N ASN A 162 19.90 -16.26 -35.86
CA ASN A 162 20.91 -16.07 -36.90
C ASN A 162 20.22 -15.97 -38.28
N ASN A 163 20.12 -14.77 -38.84
CA ASN A 163 19.56 -14.54 -40.17
C ASN A 163 20.62 -14.68 -41.29
N GLY A 164 21.83 -15.13 -40.96
CA GLY A 164 22.91 -15.36 -41.91
C GLY A 164 22.77 -16.71 -42.64
N SER A 165 23.67 -16.95 -43.59
CA SER A 165 23.73 -18.18 -44.39
C SER A 165 24.65 -19.27 -43.81
N SER A 166 25.36 -19.00 -42.71
CA SER A 166 26.25 -19.95 -42.03
C SER A 166 26.04 -19.93 -40.51
N SER A 167 26.47 -21.00 -39.83
CA SER A 167 26.41 -21.07 -38.37
C SER A 167 27.29 -20.00 -37.71
N THR A 168 26.80 -19.41 -36.61
CA THR A 168 27.54 -18.42 -35.80
C THR A 168 27.62 -18.90 -34.35
N THR A 169 28.78 -18.73 -33.72
CA THR A 169 28.96 -18.99 -32.28
C THR A 169 29.05 -17.67 -31.52
N LEU A 170 28.24 -17.51 -30.49
CA LEU A 170 28.19 -16.35 -29.62
C LEU A 170 28.58 -16.72 -28.19
N GLN A 171 29.31 -15.84 -27.52
CA GLN A 171 29.58 -15.89 -26.10
C GLN A 171 28.65 -14.90 -25.39
N LEU A 172 27.82 -15.42 -24.50
CA LEU A 172 26.93 -14.64 -23.65
C LEU A 172 27.56 -14.56 -22.26
N ARG A 173 27.58 -13.36 -21.68
CA ARG A 173 28.04 -13.12 -20.32
C ARG A 173 27.05 -12.25 -19.56
N ALA A 174 26.45 -12.80 -18.50
CA ALA A 174 25.62 -12.05 -17.58
C ALA A 174 26.41 -11.64 -16.32
N THR A 175 26.32 -10.37 -15.94
CA THR A 175 27.06 -9.82 -14.79
C THR A 175 26.18 -8.88 -13.98
N SER A 176 26.24 -9.00 -12.65
CA SER A 176 25.60 -8.10 -11.70
C SER A 176 26.64 -7.53 -10.73
N PRO A 177 26.56 -6.24 -10.36
CA PRO A 177 27.40 -5.68 -9.31
C PRO A 177 27.02 -6.21 -7.91
N TYR A 178 25.82 -6.80 -7.75
CA TYR A 178 25.30 -7.22 -6.45
C TYR A 178 25.33 -8.74 -6.20
N ALA A 179 25.52 -9.54 -7.25
CA ALA A 179 25.66 -11.00 -7.17
C ALA A 179 26.93 -11.45 -7.91
N THR A 180 28.02 -11.62 -7.16
CA THR A 180 29.37 -11.83 -7.70
C THR A 180 30.06 -13.09 -7.18
N THR A 181 29.46 -13.77 -6.19
CA THR A 181 30.04 -14.96 -5.54
C THR A 181 29.18 -16.18 -5.78
N GLY A 182 29.75 -17.28 -6.26
CA GLY A 182 28.99 -18.52 -6.46
C GLY A 182 29.77 -19.60 -7.19
N SER A 183 29.09 -20.69 -7.50
CA SER A 183 29.62 -21.83 -8.26
C SER A 183 28.50 -22.51 -9.05
N GLY A 184 28.84 -23.42 -9.96
CA GLY A 184 27.83 -24.09 -10.79
C GLY A 184 27.12 -23.09 -11.71
N SER A 185 25.82 -22.90 -11.53
CA SER A 185 24.95 -22.07 -12.36
C SER A 185 24.38 -20.83 -11.67
N GLU A 186 24.84 -20.50 -10.46
CA GLU A 186 24.26 -19.40 -9.67
C GLU A 186 25.32 -18.52 -9.02
N LEU A 187 25.08 -17.20 -9.06
CA LEU A 187 25.78 -16.20 -8.27
C LEU A 187 24.86 -15.66 -7.18
N THR A 188 25.45 -15.29 -6.05
CA THR A 188 24.79 -14.71 -4.88
C THR A 188 25.57 -13.48 -4.41
N GLY A 189 24.93 -12.68 -3.56
CA GLY A 189 25.59 -11.60 -2.84
C GLY A 189 24.72 -11.05 -1.72
N GLN A 190 25.19 -9.94 -1.14
CA GLN A 190 24.50 -9.23 -0.08
C GLN A 190 24.79 -7.74 -0.21
N VAL A 191 23.74 -6.90 -0.13
CA VAL A 191 23.86 -5.45 -0.20
C VAL A 191 22.81 -4.80 0.70
N GLY A 192 23.16 -3.70 1.36
CA GLY A 192 22.17 -2.90 2.10
C GLY A 192 21.28 -2.13 1.12
N ALA A 193 19.98 -2.06 1.38
CA ALA A 193 19.14 -1.08 0.70
C ALA A 193 19.57 0.35 1.10
N TYR A 194 19.20 1.35 0.31
CA TYR A 194 19.47 2.76 0.62
C TYR A 194 19.06 3.09 2.07
N ASN A 195 19.89 3.86 2.78
CA ASN A 195 19.81 4.14 4.23
C ASN A 195 19.87 2.95 5.18
N ASN A 196 20.34 1.78 4.70
CA ASN A 196 20.41 0.53 5.47
C ASN A 196 19.07 0.13 6.09
N LEU A 197 17.96 0.46 5.43
CA LEU A 197 16.61 0.13 5.90
C LEU A 197 16.38 -1.39 5.96
N THR A 198 16.97 -2.14 5.03
CA THR A 198 16.98 -3.59 5.03
C THR A 198 18.22 -4.15 4.33
N THR A 199 18.40 -5.47 4.38
CA THR A 199 19.46 -6.19 3.67
C THR A 199 18.84 -6.99 2.53
N ILE A 200 19.34 -6.77 1.33
CA ILE A 200 18.99 -7.53 0.13
C ILE A 200 20.04 -8.62 -0.05
N ARG A 201 19.62 -9.82 -0.44
CA ARG A 201 20.45 -11.00 -0.70
C ARG A 201 20.31 -11.42 -2.17
N PRO A 202 20.89 -10.68 -3.13
CA PRO A 202 20.63 -10.94 -4.53
C PRO A 202 21.10 -12.32 -4.97
N ARG A 203 20.33 -12.96 -5.85
CA ARG A 203 20.68 -14.23 -6.50
C ARG A 203 20.51 -14.08 -8.01
N LEU A 204 21.46 -14.56 -8.80
CA LEU A 204 21.47 -14.45 -10.26
C LEU A 204 21.77 -15.81 -10.89
N THR A 205 20.91 -16.25 -11.80
CA THR A 205 21.09 -17.48 -12.59
C THR A 205 20.66 -17.27 -14.04
N GLY A 206 20.97 -18.22 -14.92
CA GLY A 206 20.49 -18.22 -16.30
C GLY A 206 20.56 -19.59 -16.96
N ASP A 207 19.68 -19.81 -17.93
CA ASP A 207 19.55 -21.11 -18.61
C ASP A 207 20.86 -21.49 -19.30
N GLY A 208 21.45 -22.62 -18.93
CA GLY A 208 22.70 -23.13 -19.52
C GLY A 208 23.93 -22.25 -19.28
N PHE A 209 23.85 -21.27 -18.37
CA PHE A 209 25.01 -20.48 -17.95
C PHE A 209 25.78 -21.18 -16.82
N ALA A 210 27.10 -20.97 -16.80
CA ALA A 210 27.98 -21.43 -15.73
C ALA A 210 28.77 -20.27 -15.12
N VAL A 211 29.00 -20.33 -13.82
CA VAL A 211 29.78 -19.34 -13.08
C VAL A 211 31.24 -19.35 -13.55
N SER A 212 31.75 -18.18 -13.91
CA SER A 212 33.14 -17.97 -14.31
C SER A 212 33.57 -16.52 -14.08
N GLY A 213 34.54 -16.32 -13.20
CA GLY A 213 35.15 -15.01 -12.93
C GLY A 213 34.13 -13.95 -12.49
N GLY A 214 33.31 -14.26 -11.47
CA GLY A 214 32.29 -13.35 -10.93
C GLY A 214 31.13 -13.01 -11.87
N GLY A 215 30.98 -13.74 -12.98
CA GLY A 215 29.88 -13.62 -13.93
C GLY A 215 29.36 -14.99 -14.35
N LEU A 216 28.25 -15.00 -15.07
CA LEU A 216 27.66 -16.18 -15.68
C LEU A 216 28.02 -16.20 -17.17
N ASN A 217 28.67 -17.26 -17.65
CA ASN A 217 29.07 -17.42 -19.05
C ASN A 217 28.29 -18.54 -19.75
N ARG A 218 27.96 -18.36 -21.02
CA ARG A 218 27.36 -19.38 -21.89
C ARG A 218 27.87 -19.24 -23.32
N SER A 219 28.35 -20.34 -23.92
CA SER A 219 28.67 -20.42 -25.34
C SER A 219 27.48 -21.00 -26.10
N VAL A 220 27.08 -20.39 -27.21
CA VAL A 220 25.93 -20.83 -28.03
C VAL A 220 26.30 -20.83 -29.51
N THR A 221 26.18 -21.97 -30.18
CA THR A 221 26.27 -22.07 -31.64
C THR A 221 24.88 -22.12 -32.25
N ILE A 222 24.60 -21.21 -33.20
CA ILE A 222 23.30 -21.03 -33.83
C ILE A 222 23.44 -21.27 -35.33
N ALA A 223 22.79 -22.31 -35.84
CA ALA A 223 22.77 -22.61 -37.28
C ALA A 223 22.12 -21.49 -38.10
N ALA A 224 22.41 -21.44 -39.40
CA ALA A 224 21.77 -20.50 -40.32
C ALA A 224 20.24 -20.63 -40.27
N GLY A 225 19.54 -19.52 -40.10
CA GLY A 225 18.08 -19.47 -39.97
C GLY A 225 17.52 -19.94 -38.63
N ALA A 226 18.34 -20.48 -37.73
CA ALA A 226 17.90 -21.01 -36.44
C ALA A 226 17.78 -19.92 -35.36
N THR A 227 17.00 -20.23 -34.32
CA THR A 227 16.82 -19.40 -33.13
C THR A 227 17.17 -20.21 -31.88
N VAL A 228 17.93 -19.61 -30.97
CA VAL A 228 18.16 -20.13 -29.62
C VAL A 228 17.55 -19.19 -28.60
N THR A 229 16.84 -19.74 -27.62
CA THR A 229 16.29 -18.99 -26.50
C THR A 229 17.13 -19.19 -25.24
N THR A 230 17.25 -18.15 -24.43
CA THR A 230 17.84 -18.21 -23.09
C THR A 230 17.13 -17.23 -22.16
N LYS A 231 17.29 -17.41 -20.85
CA LYS A 231 16.74 -16.54 -19.82
C LYS A 231 17.76 -16.28 -18.74
N VAL A 232 17.75 -15.07 -18.20
CA VAL A 232 18.51 -14.66 -17.02
C VAL A 232 17.50 -14.19 -15.97
N VAL A 233 17.69 -14.61 -14.73
CA VAL A 233 16.79 -14.35 -13.60
C VAL A 233 17.60 -13.82 -12.42
N MET A 234 17.20 -12.67 -11.89
CA MET A 234 17.78 -12.09 -10.69
C MET A 234 16.71 -11.86 -9.62
N GLY A 235 16.84 -12.49 -8.46
CA GLY A 235 15.98 -12.26 -7.30
C GLY A 235 16.60 -11.25 -6.35
N PHE A 236 15.84 -10.22 -5.96
CA PHE A 236 16.21 -9.29 -4.89
C PHE A 236 15.60 -9.76 -3.57
N VAL A 237 16.20 -10.81 -2.99
CA VAL A 237 15.64 -11.53 -1.85
C VAL A 237 15.80 -10.75 -0.56
N THR A 238 14.76 -10.70 0.27
CA THR A 238 14.80 -10.15 1.63
C THR A 238 14.14 -11.10 2.62
N ASP A 239 14.54 -11.01 3.90
CA ASP A 239 14.07 -11.92 4.95
C ASP A 239 12.58 -11.61 5.31
N GLU A 240 12.17 -10.34 5.19
CA GLU A 240 10.82 -9.86 5.43
C GLU A 240 9.80 -10.18 4.32
N ILE A 241 10.27 -10.48 3.10
CA ILE A 241 9.43 -10.95 2.00
C ILE A 241 9.90 -12.36 1.61
N PRO A 242 9.57 -13.42 2.37
CA PRO A 242 9.98 -14.79 2.05
C PRO A 242 9.58 -15.23 0.63
N ARG A 243 8.46 -14.71 0.13
CA ARG A 243 7.97 -14.94 -1.24
C ARG A 243 8.95 -14.50 -2.32
N SER A 244 9.86 -13.57 -2.05
CA SER A 244 10.90 -13.16 -3.01
C SER A 244 11.86 -14.30 -3.33
N LEU A 245 12.22 -15.13 -2.34
CA LEU A 245 13.06 -16.33 -2.54
C LEU A 245 12.29 -17.43 -3.27
N THR A 246 11.07 -17.70 -2.85
CA THR A 246 10.21 -18.71 -3.50
C THR A 246 9.95 -18.35 -4.96
N GLU A 247 9.61 -17.09 -5.24
CA GLU A 247 9.37 -16.62 -6.59
C GLU A 247 10.66 -16.68 -7.42
N TYR A 248 11.82 -16.29 -6.87
CA TYR A 248 13.09 -16.46 -7.55
C TYR A 248 13.34 -17.91 -7.97
N ASN A 249 13.20 -18.86 -7.04
CA ASN A 249 13.43 -20.29 -7.30
C ASN A 249 12.47 -20.81 -8.39
N ALA A 250 11.19 -20.39 -8.36
CA ALA A 250 10.21 -20.77 -9.37
C ALA A 250 10.57 -20.24 -10.76
N TYR A 251 10.88 -18.95 -10.87
CA TYR A 251 11.24 -18.32 -12.14
C TYR A 251 12.59 -18.79 -12.69
N ALA A 252 13.53 -19.16 -11.83
CA ALA A 252 14.77 -19.82 -12.22
C ALA A 252 14.50 -21.18 -12.90
N GLY A 253 13.53 -21.95 -12.40
CA GLY A 253 13.15 -23.26 -12.95
C GLY A 253 12.20 -23.22 -14.15
N TYR A 254 11.48 -22.12 -14.38
CA TYR A 254 10.52 -22.02 -15.48
C TYR A 254 11.18 -21.92 -16.87
N SER A 255 10.53 -22.44 -17.90
CA SER A 255 10.86 -22.09 -19.29
C SER A 255 10.59 -20.60 -19.57
N ASN A 256 11.19 -20.04 -20.62
CA ASN A 256 10.95 -18.63 -21.03
C ASN A 256 9.46 -18.31 -21.19
N ALA A 257 8.72 -19.21 -21.86
CA ALA A 257 7.30 -19.04 -22.13
C ALA A 257 6.47 -19.12 -20.84
N THR A 258 6.78 -20.08 -19.95
CA THR A 258 6.12 -20.23 -18.66
C THR A 258 6.38 -19.01 -17.78
N ALA A 259 7.64 -18.56 -17.65
CA ALA A 259 8.00 -17.38 -16.87
C ALA A 259 7.23 -16.14 -17.34
N PHE A 260 7.23 -15.87 -18.65
CA PHE A 260 6.52 -14.72 -19.20
C PHE A 260 5.00 -14.83 -18.96
N ALA A 261 4.39 -15.99 -19.27
CA ALA A 261 2.95 -16.19 -19.13
C ALA A 261 2.48 -16.08 -17.67
N THR A 262 3.21 -16.67 -16.72
CA THR A 262 2.92 -16.57 -15.28
C THR A 262 2.96 -15.11 -14.82
N HIS A 263 4.00 -14.36 -15.21
CA HIS A 263 4.13 -12.96 -14.84
C HIS A 263 2.99 -12.09 -15.37
N VAL A 264 2.74 -12.11 -16.69
CA VAL A 264 1.74 -11.20 -17.27
C VAL A 264 0.33 -11.51 -16.78
N LYS A 265 0.03 -12.80 -16.49
CA LYS A 265 -1.23 -13.21 -15.88
C LYS A 265 -1.36 -12.70 -14.45
N ALA A 266 -0.32 -12.82 -13.63
CA ALA A 266 -0.33 -12.33 -12.25
C ALA A 266 -0.42 -10.80 -12.20
N TYR A 267 0.37 -10.11 -13.03
CA TYR A 267 0.38 -8.65 -13.09
C TYR A 267 -0.98 -8.08 -13.48
N ASN A 268 -1.66 -8.69 -14.47
CA ASN A 268 -2.98 -8.24 -14.93
C ASN A 268 -4.14 -8.70 -14.04
N LEU A 269 -4.00 -9.82 -13.33
CA LEU A 269 -4.98 -10.26 -12.34
C LEU A 269 -5.13 -9.23 -11.21
N TRP A 270 -4.04 -8.55 -10.86
CA TRP A 270 -4.09 -7.46 -9.88
C TRP A 270 -5.11 -6.37 -10.27
N TRP A 271 -5.20 -5.99 -11.55
CA TRP A 271 -6.17 -4.99 -12.01
C TRP A 271 -7.60 -5.49 -11.80
N ALA A 272 -7.87 -6.75 -12.15
CA ALA A 272 -9.17 -7.38 -11.91
C ALA A 272 -9.54 -7.48 -10.43
N GLN A 273 -8.56 -7.67 -9.55
CA GLN A 273 -8.81 -7.78 -8.11
C GLN A 273 -8.99 -6.42 -7.42
N ASN A 274 -8.36 -5.36 -7.93
CA ASN A 274 -8.21 -4.10 -7.19
C ASN A 274 -8.86 -2.89 -7.84
N VAL A 275 -8.95 -2.81 -9.16
CA VAL A 275 -9.40 -1.59 -9.85
C VAL A 275 -10.89 -1.68 -10.19
N PRO A 276 -11.71 -0.66 -9.89
CA PRO A 276 -13.07 -0.57 -10.42
C PRO A 276 -13.03 -0.32 -11.93
N TYR A 277 -13.94 -0.93 -12.68
CA TYR A 277 -14.10 -0.60 -14.09
C TYR A 277 -14.81 0.74 -14.22
N ILE A 278 -14.22 1.67 -14.95
CA ILE A 278 -14.84 2.96 -15.24
C ILE A 278 -14.95 3.14 -16.75
N ASP A 279 -16.14 3.50 -17.21
CA ASP A 279 -16.44 3.86 -18.59
C ASP A 279 -17.17 5.19 -18.64
N VAL A 280 -16.74 6.03 -19.58
CA VAL A 280 -17.16 7.42 -19.75
C VAL A 280 -17.14 7.77 -21.25
N PRO A 281 -17.89 8.78 -21.71
CA PRO A 281 -18.04 9.06 -23.13
C PRO A 281 -16.77 9.52 -23.84
N GLU A 282 -15.85 10.16 -23.10
CA GLU A 282 -14.58 10.67 -23.63
C GLU A 282 -13.46 9.63 -23.48
N GLY A 283 -13.03 9.06 -24.62
CA GLY A 283 -12.02 8.00 -24.66
C GLY A 283 -10.66 8.40 -24.07
N ALA A 284 -10.26 9.67 -24.20
CA ALA A 284 -9.03 10.16 -23.59
C ALA A 284 -9.11 10.17 -22.06
N ILE A 285 -10.25 10.57 -21.49
CA ILE A 285 -10.49 10.55 -20.05
C ILE A 285 -10.57 9.11 -19.57
N LYS A 286 -11.26 8.22 -20.30
CA LYS A 286 -11.27 6.78 -19.99
C LYS A 286 -9.86 6.23 -19.88
N LYS A 287 -9.00 6.44 -20.90
CA LYS A 287 -7.60 5.99 -20.84
C LYS A 287 -6.83 6.61 -19.68
N ASN A 288 -7.04 7.90 -19.39
CA ASN A 288 -6.34 8.58 -18.32
C ASN A 288 -6.69 8.02 -16.94
N ILE A 289 -7.94 7.63 -16.70
CA ILE A 289 -8.36 6.98 -15.45
C ILE A 289 -7.51 5.73 -15.17
N TYR A 290 -7.33 4.86 -16.18
CA TYR A 290 -6.50 3.66 -16.04
C TYR A 290 -4.99 3.97 -15.99
N TYR A 291 -4.53 5.02 -16.68
CA TYR A 291 -3.16 5.52 -16.52
C TYR A 291 -2.90 5.99 -15.08
N ARG A 292 -3.87 6.69 -14.47
CA ARG A 292 -3.78 7.11 -13.07
C ARG A 292 -3.84 5.95 -12.08
N TRP A 293 -4.66 4.92 -12.33
CA TRP A 293 -4.59 3.68 -11.53
C TRP A 293 -3.22 3.01 -11.65
N TRP A 294 -2.63 3.03 -12.84
CA TRP A 294 -1.25 2.59 -13.01
C TRP A 294 -0.26 3.47 -12.27
N LEU A 295 -0.38 4.80 -12.31
CA LEU A 295 0.47 5.71 -11.55
C LEU A 295 0.41 5.42 -10.05
N MET A 296 -0.78 5.22 -9.49
CA MET A 296 -0.98 4.89 -8.08
C MET A 296 -0.30 3.56 -7.71
N ARG A 297 -0.45 2.52 -8.53
CA ARG A 297 0.24 1.23 -8.32
C ARG A 297 1.76 1.36 -8.49
N PHE A 298 2.20 2.11 -9.51
CA PHE A 298 3.61 2.26 -9.87
C PHE A 298 4.37 3.06 -8.81
N ASN A 299 3.71 4.06 -8.23
CA ASN A 299 4.23 4.91 -7.16
C ASN A 299 3.80 4.43 -5.77
N SER A 300 3.65 3.11 -5.58
CA SER A 300 3.43 2.49 -4.27
C SER A 300 4.63 1.63 -3.87
N LEU A 301 4.95 1.64 -2.59
CA LEU A 301 5.97 0.81 -1.95
C LEU A 301 5.30 -0.16 -0.97
N ASP A 302 5.50 -1.45 -1.17
CA ASP A 302 5.01 -2.51 -0.28
C ASP A 302 6.16 -3.49 0.01
N ALA A 303 7.14 -2.99 0.79
CA ALA A 303 8.41 -3.67 1.06
C ALA A 303 8.44 -4.45 2.39
N ASP A 304 7.41 -4.30 3.23
CA ASP A 304 7.32 -4.89 4.58
C ASP A 304 8.59 -4.72 5.45
N ILE A 305 9.25 -3.56 5.36
CA ILE A 305 10.52 -3.36 6.04
C ILE A 305 10.29 -3.46 7.57
N PRO A 306 10.98 -4.39 8.28
CA PRO A 306 10.81 -4.55 9.72
C PRO A 306 11.16 -3.28 10.49
N GLY A 307 10.29 -2.87 11.41
CA GLY A 307 10.48 -1.68 12.24
C GLY A 307 9.38 -0.68 11.95
N GLN A 308 9.71 0.60 12.04
CA GLN A 308 8.71 1.66 11.97
C GLN A 308 8.65 2.35 10.58
N THR A 309 9.71 2.21 9.78
CA THR A 309 9.85 2.81 8.45
C THR A 309 9.42 1.80 7.37
N PHE A 310 8.45 2.16 6.52
CA PHE A 310 7.95 1.36 5.38
C PHE A 310 7.53 -0.09 5.67
N GLN A 311 6.97 -0.34 6.86
CA GLN A 311 6.37 -1.63 7.22
C GLN A 311 4.95 -1.85 6.64
N PHE A 312 4.35 -0.81 6.04
CA PHE A 312 3.02 -0.84 5.43
C PHE A 312 3.10 -0.48 3.94
N PRO A 313 2.16 -0.97 3.11
CA PRO A 313 1.95 -0.42 1.77
C PRO A 313 1.79 1.10 1.86
N THR A 314 2.67 1.86 1.21
CA THR A 314 2.68 3.32 1.29
C THR A 314 2.87 3.91 -0.10
N SER A 315 2.03 4.87 -0.48
CA SER A 315 2.21 5.68 -1.68
C SER A 315 3.42 6.61 -1.52
N THR A 316 4.20 6.76 -2.58
CA THR A 316 5.41 7.59 -2.60
C THR A 316 5.29 8.61 -3.72
N GLU A 317 5.56 9.87 -3.41
CA GLU A 317 5.51 10.95 -4.39
C GLU A 317 6.68 10.83 -5.38
N GLY A 318 6.41 10.20 -6.53
CA GLY A 318 7.34 10.12 -7.65
C GLY A 318 8.50 9.17 -7.40
N VAL A 319 8.31 7.87 -7.63
CA VAL A 319 9.37 6.86 -7.47
C VAL A 319 10.57 7.14 -8.38
N LEU A 320 10.36 7.82 -9.51
CA LEU A 320 11.40 8.24 -10.45
C LEU A 320 12.00 9.63 -10.11
N GLY A 321 11.54 10.26 -9.05
CA GLY A 321 11.95 11.59 -8.57
C GLY A 321 12.46 11.54 -7.13
N TYR A 322 11.90 12.36 -6.25
CA TYR A 322 12.26 12.40 -4.82
C TYR A 322 11.92 11.11 -4.06
N ASN A 323 10.85 10.41 -4.46
CA ASN A 323 10.50 9.08 -3.98
C ASN A 323 10.37 9.00 -2.44
N ASN A 324 9.54 9.86 -1.88
CA ASN A 324 9.26 9.89 -0.45
C ASN A 324 7.75 9.86 -0.17
N ALA A 325 7.35 9.40 1.01
CA ALA A 325 5.98 9.49 1.48
C ALA A 325 5.75 10.85 2.15
N ILE A 326 5.41 11.84 1.33
CA ILE A 326 5.25 13.24 1.74
C ILE A 326 3.84 13.48 2.32
N ALA A 327 3.75 13.98 3.56
CA ALA A 327 2.50 14.15 4.29
C ALA A 327 1.48 15.07 3.57
N LEU A 328 1.96 16.06 2.81
CA LEU A 328 1.14 16.94 1.96
C LEU A 328 0.29 16.16 0.96
N THR A 329 0.89 15.20 0.26
CA THR A 329 0.28 14.51 -0.90
C THR A 329 -0.30 13.15 -0.56
N GLN A 330 0.11 12.52 0.55
CA GLN A 330 -0.57 11.34 1.11
C GLN A 330 -2.11 11.42 1.06
N PRO A 331 -2.78 12.50 1.53
CA PRO A 331 -4.23 12.54 1.50
C PRO A 331 -4.80 12.66 0.08
N MET A 332 -4.05 13.28 -0.85
CA MET A 332 -4.41 13.29 -2.26
C MET A 332 -4.35 11.88 -2.84
N HIS A 333 -3.30 11.13 -2.54
CA HIS A 333 -3.17 9.75 -3.00
C HIS A 333 -4.29 8.88 -2.41
N ILE A 334 -4.56 8.99 -1.10
CA ILE A 334 -5.68 8.32 -0.42
C ILE A 334 -7.00 8.65 -1.11
N ASP A 335 -7.18 9.87 -1.64
CA ASP A 335 -8.40 10.23 -2.34
C ASP A 335 -8.68 9.35 -3.57
N ASP A 336 -7.65 8.91 -4.31
CA ASP A 336 -7.79 7.89 -5.36
C ASP A 336 -7.74 6.47 -4.77
N LEU A 337 -6.75 6.16 -3.92
CA LEU A 337 -6.46 4.81 -3.40
C LEU A 337 -7.59 4.19 -2.58
N LYS A 338 -8.44 4.99 -1.94
CA LYS A 338 -9.63 4.51 -1.19
C LYS A 338 -10.70 3.83 -2.06
N TYR A 339 -10.53 3.88 -3.38
CA TYR A 339 -11.39 3.16 -4.32
C TYR A 339 -10.73 1.91 -4.93
N LEU A 340 -9.47 1.62 -4.58
CA LEU A 340 -8.96 0.28 -4.80
C LEU A 340 -9.71 -0.69 -3.90
N ARG A 341 -10.07 -1.85 -4.43
CA ARG A 341 -10.94 -2.81 -3.73
C ARG A 341 -10.32 -3.37 -2.44
N ASN A 342 -8.98 -3.45 -2.38
CA ASN A 342 -8.26 -3.86 -1.17
C ASN A 342 -7.96 -2.62 -0.28
N PRO A 343 -8.48 -2.57 0.96
CA PRO A 343 -8.28 -1.42 1.86
C PRO A 343 -6.82 -1.20 2.26
N ALA A 344 -5.94 -2.21 2.16
CA ALA A 344 -4.54 -2.10 2.54
C ALA A 344 -3.82 -0.93 1.81
N TYR A 345 -4.21 -0.62 0.59
CA TYR A 345 -3.61 0.47 -0.20
C TYR A 345 -3.94 1.87 0.32
N ALA A 346 -5.12 2.07 0.91
CA ALA A 346 -5.47 3.35 1.53
C ALA A 346 -5.11 3.38 3.01
N TYR A 347 -5.25 2.24 3.71
CA TYR A 347 -4.99 2.16 5.14
C TYR A 347 -3.50 2.20 5.46
N GLY A 348 -2.68 1.59 4.60
CA GLY A 348 -1.25 1.62 4.78
C GLY A 348 -0.67 3.03 4.80
N ASP A 349 -1.13 3.93 3.92
CA ASP A 349 -0.71 5.34 3.89
C ASP A 349 -0.92 6.06 5.24
N TRP A 350 -2.16 6.04 5.76
CA TRP A 350 -2.45 6.75 7.01
C TRP A 350 -1.95 6.01 8.27
N LEU A 351 -1.77 4.69 8.21
CA LEU A 351 -1.08 3.93 9.27
C LEU A 351 0.41 4.28 9.31
N SER A 352 1.05 4.38 8.14
CA SER A 352 2.47 4.72 7.98
C SER A 352 2.77 6.07 8.61
N VAL A 353 2.08 7.13 8.18
CA VAL A 353 2.29 8.48 8.73
C VAL A 353 1.88 8.57 10.20
N GLY A 354 0.77 7.93 10.61
CA GLY A 354 0.32 7.95 12.01
C GLY A 354 1.32 7.32 12.97
N GLN A 355 1.96 6.22 12.56
CA GLN A 355 2.97 5.50 13.35
C GLN A 355 4.28 6.29 13.48
N THR A 356 4.69 7.00 12.42
CA THR A 356 5.96 7.73 12.40
C THR A 356 5.89 9.15 12.99
N SER A 357 4.68 9.70 13.18
CA SER A 357 4.46 11.11 13.58
C SER A 357 4.41 11.36 15.09
N LYS A 358 4.96 10.45 15.91
CA LYS A 358 5.24 10.70 17.35
C LYS A 358 4.01 11.05 18.20
N GLY A 359 2.82 10.64 17.77
CA GLY A 359 1.55 11.00 18.42
C GLY A 359 1.19 12.50 18.36
N ALA A 360 1.84 13.26 17.46
CA ALA A 360 1.67 14.70 17.25
C ALA A 360 1.38 15.00 15.76
N ARG A 361 1.71 16.23 15.29
CA ARG A 361 1.56 16.68 13.90
C ARG A 361 2.11 15.65 12.91
N PHE A 362 1.41 15.42 11.81
CA PHE A 362 1.88 14.50 10.77
C PHE A 362 3.18 14.99 10.12
N LEU A 363 4.12 14.07 9.93
CA LEU A 363 5.44 14.30 9.38
C LEU A 363 5.72 13.33 8.23
N ASP A 364 6.54 13.75 7.27
CA ASP A 364 7.00 12.85 6.21
C ASP A 364 7.68 11.60 6.78
N ASN A 365 7.54 10.48 6.08
CA ASN A 365 8.16 9.24 6.49
C ASN A 365 9.71 9.36 6.44
N PRO A 366 10.44 8.83 7.44
CA PRO A 366 11.90 8.92 7.51
C PRO A 366 12.67 8.01 6.50
N GLY A 367 12.21 7.90 5.25
CA GLY A 367 12.87 7.15 4.19
C GLY A 367 14.11 7.83 3.59
N ASP A 368 13.97 9.08 3.12
CA ASP A 368 15.03 9.91 2.50
C ASP A 368 15.47 11.17 3.32
N PRO A 369 16.67 11.16 3.97
CA PRO A 369 17.10 12.16 4.96
C PRO A 369 17.14 13.60 4.48
N GLU A 370 17.32 13.81 3.19
CA GLU A 370 17.40 15.14 2.60
C GLU A 370 16.05 15.88 2.65
N ASN A 371 14.94 15.14 2.78
CA ASN A 371 13.57 15.64 2.71
C ASN A 371 12.72 15.24 3.94
N TRP A 372 13.35 15.02 5.11
CA TRP A 372 12.68 14.52 6.32
C TRP A 372 11.98 15.55 7.20
N SER A 373 10.96 15.05 7.92
CA SER A 373 10.41 15.64 9.15
C SER A 373 9.78 17.02 8.99
N ASN A 374 9.39 17.38 7.77
CA ASN A 374 8.54 18.54 7.56
C ASN A 374 7.09 18.19 7.87
N SER A 375 6.36 19.18 8.39
CA SER A 375 4.92 19.11 8.56
C SER A 375 4.33 20.16 7.63
N TYR A 376 3.75 19.71 6.53
CA TYR A 376 3.10 20.56 5.55
C TYR A 376 1.61 20.69 5.83
N THR A 377 0.95 21.61 5.13
CA THR A 377 -0.52 21.59 5.05
C THR A 377 -0.98 20.22 4.53
N GLN A 378 -1.93 19.60 5.21
CA GLN A 378 -2.42 18.26 4.85
C GLN A 378 -3.81 18.03 5.42
N TYR A 379 -4.56 17.09 4.83
CA TYR A 379 -5.89 16.64 5.27
C TYR A 379 -5.97 15.10 5.38
N ILE A 380 -4.89 14.46 5.84
CA ILE A 380 -4.78 13.01 6.04
C ILE A 380 -5.91 12.48 6.92
N ALA A 381 -6.23 13.16 8.01
CA ALA A 381 -7.30 12.73 8.91
C ALA A 381 -8.66 12.65 8.19
N GLU A 382 -8.97 13.61 7.32
CA GLU A 382 -10.21 13.61 6.51
C GLU A 382 -10.20 12.47 5.49
N ALA A 383 -9.11 12.33 4.73
CA ALA A 383 -8.98 11.31 3.69
C ALA A 383 -8.99 9.89 4.28
N ALA A 384 -8.28 9.67 5.40
CA ALA A 384 -8.29 8.44 6.16
C ALA A 384 -9.71 8.08 6.62
N TRP A 385 -10.44 9.04 7.18
CA TRP A 385 -11.82 8.79 7.62
C TRP A 385 -12.75 8.45 6.45
N LYS A 386 -12.62 9.15 5.32
CA LYS A 386 -13.34 8.79 4.09
C LYS A 386 -13.00 7.38 3.61
N SER A 387 -11.74 6.95 3.68
CA SER A 387 -11.36 5.57 3.37
C SER A 387 -12.02 4.55 4.31
N TYR A 388 -12.16 4.89 5.60
CA TYR A 388 -12.89 4.07 6.56
C TYR A 388 -14.39 4.04 6.27
N GLN A 389 -15.00 5.15 5.85
CA GLN A 389 -16.41 5.18 5.43
C GLN A 389 -16.68 4.29 4.20
N ILE A 390 -15.69 4.08 3.31
CA ILE A 390 -15.80 3.16 2.16
C ILE A 390 -15.60 1.71 2.60
N HIS A 391 -14.46 1.40 3.25
CA HIS A 391 -14.07 0.02 3.51
C HIS A 391 -14.55 -0.54 4.84
N GLY A 392 -14.68 0.30 5.86
CA GLY A 392 -15.05 -0.08 7.22
C GLY A 392 -14.04 -1.01 7.90
N GLY A 393 -14.36 -1.39 9.12
CA GLY A 393 -13.58 -2.33 9.90
C GLY A 393 -13.97 -2.36 11.37
N GLN A 394 -13.28 -3.19 12.12
CA GLN A 394 -13.47 -3.33 13.56
C GLN A 394 -13.15 -2.01 14.30
N PRO A 395 -13.80 -1.71 15.44
CA PRO A 395 -13.62 -0.45 16.18
C PRO A 395 -12.16 -0.10 16.53
N GLY A 396 -11.28 -1.09 16.73
CA GLY A 396 -9.85 -0.84 16.98
C GLY A 396 -9.16 -0.09 15.84
N ILE A 397 -9.61 -0.26 14.59
CA ILE A 397 -9.10 0.47 13.42
C ILE A 397 -9.50 1.95 13.52
N ALA A 398 -10.78 2.22 13.80
CA ALA A 398 -11.28 3.59 14.00
C ALA A 398 -10.62 4.27 15.22
N ALA A 399 -10.29 3.51 16.27
CA ALA A 399 -9.58 4.03 17.44
C ALA A 399 -8.18 4.54 17.09
N ASN A 400 -7.41 3.79 16.30
CA ASN A 400 -6.10 4.23 15.80
C ASN A 400 -6.24 5.52 14.98
N LEU A 401 -7.16 5.55 14.02
CA LEU A 401 -7.42 6.73 13.20
C LEU A 401 -7.78 7.95 14.06
N ALA A 402 -8.70 7.78 15.02
CA ALA A 402 -9.11 8.84 15.93
C ALA A 402 -7.94 9.39 16.74
N ARG A 403 -7.08 8.51 17.27
CA ARG A 403 -5.90 8.88 18.06
C ARG A 403 -4.88 9.65 17.23
N TYR A 404 -4.63 9.22 15.99
CA TYR A 404 -3.69 9.87 15.08
C TYR A 404 -4.22 11.23 14.64
N ALA A 405 -5.50 11.33 14.26
CA ALA A 405 -6.13 12.59 13.89
C ALA A 405 -6.19 13.59 15.06
N GLU A 406 -6.50 13.15 16.29
CA GLU A 406 -6.43 14.00 17.48
C GLU A 406 -5.01 14.51 17.72
N GLY A 407 -4.02 13.60 17.67
CA GLY A 407 -2.61 13.94 17.85
C GLY A 407 -2.13 14.96 16.83
N ASP A 408 -2.50 14.79 15.57
CA ASP A 408 -2.16 15.70 14.49
C ASP A 408 -2.76 17.09 14.69
N VAL A 409 -4.08 17.19 14.85
CA VAL A 409 -4.76 18.49 15.00
C VAL A 409 -4.20 19.27 16.18
N LYS A 410 -4.09 18.62 17.34
CA LYS A 410 -3.56 19.28 18.55
C LYS A 410 -2.08 19.59 18.42
N GLY A 411 -1.30 18.70 17.81
CA GLY A 411 0.12 18.89 17.58
C GLY A 411 0.42 20.04 16.61
N GLN A 412 -0.38 20.20 15.55
CA GLN A 412 -0.24 21.31 14.62
C GLN A 412 -0.62 22.64 15.27
N LEU A 413 -1.72 22.70 16.02
CA LEU A 413 -2.06 23.91 16.79
C LEU A 413 -0.96 24.24 17.81
N ALA A 414 -0.49 23.26 18.59
CA ALA A 414 0.58 23.49 19.55
C ALA A 414 1.90 23.98 18.91
N HIS A 415 2.14 23.66 17.63
CA HIS A 415 3.35 24.06 16.92
C HIS A 415 3.20 25.38 16.14
N TYR A 416 2.04 25.64 15.55
CA TYR A 416 1.84 26.74 14.61
C TYR A 416 0.84 27.82 15.10
N ASP A 417 -0.03 27.54 16.07
CA ASP A 417 -0.99 28.52 16.66
C ASP A 417 -0.31 29.22 17.84
N HIS A 418 0.53 30.21 17.54
CA HIS A 418 1.39 30.86 18.53
C HIS A 418 0.65 31.95 19.33
N ASP A 419 -0.43 32.53 18.80
CA ASP A 419 -1.27 33.51 19.50
C ASP A 419 -2.51 32.89 20.19
N ASN A 420 -2.70 31.57 20.03
CA ASN A 420 -3.78 30.77 20.57
C ASN A 420 -5.18 31.09 20.00
N ASN A 421 -5.27 31.73 18.84
CA ASN A 421 -6.53 32.09 18.20
C ASN A 421 -7.26 30.91 17.52
N LYS A 422 -6.66 29.71 17.50
CA LYS A 422 -7.15 28.46 16.87
C LYS A 422 -6.93 28.38 15.36
N LEU A 423 -6.05 29.20 14.80
CA LEU A 423 -5.57 29.12 13.43
C LEU A 423 -4.08 28.79 13.41
N ILE A 424 -3.67 28.05 12.40
CA ILE A 424 -2.25 27.81 12.16
C ILE A 424 -1.61 29.04 11.51
N GLU A 425 -0.38 29.35 11.90
CA GLU A 425 0.41 30.43 11.34
C GLU A 425 1.60 29.86 10.55
N TYR A 426 1.80 30.37 9.33
CA TYR A 426 2.99 30.07 8.51
C TYR A 426 3.71 31.36 8.12
N ASP A 427 5.02 31.27 7.97
CA ASP A 427 5.90 32.32 7.43
C ASP A 427 6.62 31.91 6.13
N TRP A 428 6.40 30.67 5.67
CA TRP A 428 7.07 30.10 4.51
C TRP A 428 6.10 29.43 3.53
N GLY A 429 6.16 29.85 2.25
CA GLY A 429 5.30 29.34 1.19
C GLY A 429 5.37 27.82 0.95
N ALA A 430 6.52 27.17 1.18
CA ALA A 430 6.63 25.72 0.96
C ALA A 430 5.79 24.89 1.95
N LEU A 431 5.47 25.44 3.14
CA LEU A 431 4.56 24.78 4.09
C LEU A 431 3.16 24.59 3.50
N THR A 432 2.80 25.35 2.46
CA THR A 432 1.52 25.23 1.76
C THR A 432 1.51 24.14 0.68
N GLY A 433 2.68 23.56 0.35
CA GLY A 433 2.80 22.62 -0.77
C GLY A 433 2.68 23.23 -2.17
N ASN A 434 2.60 24.57 -2.26
CA ASN A 434 2.52 25.30 -3.53
C ASN A 434 3.73 26.22 -3.74
N ASP A 435 4.74 26.10 -2.86
CA ASP A 435 6.02 26.80 -2.89
C ASP A 435 5.91 28.28 -3.29
N ALA A 436 6.47 28.62 -4.45
CA ALA A 436 6.54 29.98 -4.94
C ALA A 436 5.22 30.52 -5.52
N ASP A 437 4.19 29.69 -5.68
CA ASP A 437 2.86 30.08 -6.18
C ASP A 437 1.88 30.43 -5.04
N ALA A 438 2.29 30.35 -3.76
CA ALA A 438 1.57 30.92 -2.63
C ALA A 438 1.78 32.45 -2.55
N VAL A 439 1.14 33.18 -3.47
CA VAL A 439 1.44 34.59 -3.73
C VAL A 439 1.27 35.51 -2.53
N SER A 440 0.40 35.17 -1.58
CA SER A 440 0.22 35.94 -0.34
C SER A 440 1.53 36.20 0.43
N PHE A 441 2.48 35.27 0.44
CA PHE A 441 3.79 35.43 1.11
C PHE A 441 4.69 36.49 0.47
N HIS A 442 4.46 36.83 -0.79
CA HIS A 442 5.26 37.84 -1.50
C HIS A 442 4.85 39.27 -1.16
N TRP A 443 3.72 39.47 -0.46
CA TRP A 443 3.22 40.81 -0.15
C TRP A 443 4.03 41.51 0.94
N LYS A 444 4.20 40.83 2.07
CA LYS A 444 4.98 41.29 3.23
C LYS A 444 5.51 40.08 4.01
N PRO A 445 6.73 40.15 4.57
CA PRO A 445 7.26 39.08 5.41
C PRO A 445 6.51 39.00 6.75
N GLY A 446 6.42 37.79 7.29
CA GLY A 446 5.90 37.54 8.63
C GLY A 446 4.97 36.33 8.69
N ASN A 447 4.67 35.91 9.91
CA ASN A 447 3.69 34.85 10.17
C ASN A 447 2.28 35.35 9.84
N MET A 448 1.52 34.53 9.12
CA MET A 448 0.15 34.80 8.72
C MET A 448 -0.79 33.74 9.27
N ASP A 449 -1.90 34.12 9.90
CA ASP A 449 -3.04 33.21 10.09
C ASP A 449 -3.50 32.69 8.73
N ARG A 450 -3.54 31.37 8.60
CA ARG A 450 -3.75 30.69 7.31
C ARG A 450 -5.16 30.13 7.18
N ALA A 451 -5.72 30.25 5.96
CA ALA A 451 -7.02 29.65 5.62
C ALA A 451 -6.93 28.12 5.54
N GLU A 452 -5.72 27.60 5.40
CA GLU A 452 -5.33 26.20 5.54
C GLU A 452 -5.73 25.59 6.90
N SER A 453 -6.03 26.42 7.92
CA SER A 453 -6.70 26.02 9.17
C SER A 453 -7.99 25.20 8.95
N ALA A 454 -8.58 25.28 7.75
CA ALA A 454 -9.62 24.41 7.26
C ALA A 454 -9.31 22.91 7.41
N TYR A 455 -8.05 22.50 7.27
CA TYR A 455 -7.67 21.11 7.42
C TYR A 455 -7.58 20.65 8.88
N GLN A 456 -7.24 21.53 9.82
CA GLN A 456 -7.36 21.24 11.25
C GLN A 456 -8.83 21.15 11.66
N TYR A 457 -9.73 21.95 11.06
CA TYR A 457 -11.18 21.80 11.25
C TYR A 457 -11.68 20.43 10.78
N SER A 458 -11.37 20.04 9.54
CA SER A 458 -11.82 18.74 9.00
C SER A 458 -11.17 17.56 9.70
N GLY A 459 -9.90 17.67 10.10
CA GLY A 459 -9.21 16.67 10.92
C GLY A 459 -9.84 16.51 12.31
N ALA A 460 -10.23 17.61 12.97
CA ALA A 460 -10.94 17.56 14.24
C ALA A 460 -12.32 16.89 14.10
N LEU A 461 -13.02 17.16 12.99
CA LEU A 461 -14.30 16.52 12.68
C LEU A 461 -14.13 15.02 12.39
N ALA A 462 -13.10 14.63 11.64
CA ALA A 462 -12.76 13.24 11.37
C ALA A 462 -12.44 12.49 12.67
N ALA A 463 -11.62 13.07 13.55
CA ALA A 463 -11.34 12.52 14.87
C ALA A 463 -12.61 12.35 15.71
N ALA A 464 -13.50 13.35 15.70
CA ALA A 464 -14.77 13.28 16.41
C ALA A 464 -15.66 12.13 15.92
N GLN A 465 -15.79 11.97 14.60
CA GLN A 465 -16.58 10.92 13.98
C GLN A 465 -15.98 9.53 14.19
N ALA A 466 -14.65 9.41 14.16
CA ALA A 466 -13.95 8.17 14.47
C ALA A 466 -14.12 7.76 15.94
N TYR A 467 -14.03 8.71 16.88
CA TYR A 467 -14.34 8.45 18.29
C TYR A 467 -15.81 8.05 18.51
N GLU A 468 -16.75 8.65 17.78
CA GLU A 468 -18.15 8.27 17.80
C GLU A 468 -18.35 6.81 17.33
N ALA A 469 -17.65 6.39 16.26
CA ALA A 469 -17.69 5.02 15.76
C ALA A 469 -17.11 3.97 16.73
N THR A 470 -16.29 4.39 17.69
CA THR A 470 -15.77 3.53 18.78
C THR A 470 -16.61 3.60 20.06
N GLY A 471 -17.67 4.43 20.09
CA GLY A 471 -18.49 4.65 21.28
C GLY A 471 -17.89 5.62 22.31
N ASN A 472 -16.76 6.27 22.02
CA ASN A 472 -16.12 7.25 22.90
C ASN A 472 -16.76 8.64 22.74
N THR A 473 -17.97 8.80 23.29
CA THR A 473 -18.75 10.03 23.17
C THR A 473 -18.06 11.25 23.78
N ALA A 474 -17.34 11.09 24.89
CA ALA A 474 -16.61 12.17 25.54
C ALA A 474 -15.53 12.77 24.63
N LYS A 475 -14.70 11.92 24.03
CA LYS A 475 -13.70 12.37 23.05
C LYS A 475 -14.32 12.89 21.76
N ALA A 476 -15.42 12.29 21.30
CA ALA A 476 -16.16 12.82 20.16
C ALA A 476 -16.67 14.25 20.40
N THR A 477 -17.22 14.53 21.59
CA THR A 477 -17.64 15.89 21.98
C THR A 477 -16.47 16.86 22.10
N GLU A 478 -15.34 16.44 22.69
CA GLU A 478 -14.12 17.24 22.80
C GLU A 478 -13.64 17.70 21.41
N MET A 479 -13.44 16.75 20.50
CA MET A 479 -12.93 17.05 19.16
C MET A 479 -13.93 17.85 18.31
N ARG A 480 -15.23 17.62 18.48
CA ARG A 480 -16.27 18.43 17.81
C ARG A 480 -16.31 19.87 18.32
N THR A 481 -16.03 20.06 19.61
CA THR A 481 -15.90 21.40 20.21
C THR A 481 -14.70 22.13 19.62
N LEU A 482 -13.55 21.46 19.53
CA LEU A 482 -12.36 22.01 18.89
C LEU A 482 -12.61 22.35 17.42
N ALA A 483 -13.27 21.47 16.66
CA ALA A 483 -13.65 21.75 15.28
C ALA A 483 -14.50 23.04 15.19
N ASN A 484 -15.51 23.19 16.04
CA ASN A 484 -16.35 24.40 16.05
C ASN A 484 -15.56 25.67 16.43
N GLN A 485 -14.57 25.57 17.33
CA GLN A 485 -13.70 26.69 17.67
C GLN A 485 -12.85 27.14 16.47
N ILE A 486 -12.21 26.18 15.77
CA ILE A 486 -11.42 26.46 14.55
C ILE A 486 -12.31 27.06 13.47
N LYS A 487 -13.49 26.48 13.22
CA LYS A 487 -14.50 27.00 12.28
C LYS A 487 -14.88 28.44 12.60
N GLY A 488 -15.12 28.73 13.88
CA GLY A 488 -15.41 30.08 14.36
C GLY A 488 -14.25 31.04 14.11
N ALA A 489 -13.02 30.63 14.40
CA ALA A 489 -11.82 31.43 14.17
C ALA A 489 -11.61 31.76 12.68
N ILE A 490 -11.81 30.79 11.78
CA ILE A 490 -11.72 31.01 10.33
C ILE A 490 -12.66 32.15 9.90
N VAL A 491 -13.91 32.13 10.37
CA VAL A 491 -14.89 33.16 10.03
C VAL A 491 -14.61 34.50 10.70
N ASN A 492 -14.21 34.50 11.98
CA ASN A 492 -14.06 35.73 12.75
C ASN A 492 -12.75 36.48 12.48
N VAL A 493 -11.69 35.76 12.09
CA VAL A 493 -10.34 36.32 11.89
C VAL A 493 -10.06 36.56 10.41
N LEU A 494 -10.36 35.59 9.53
CA LEU A 494 -9.94 35.64 8.13
C LEU A 494 -10.96 36.29 7.20
N TRP A 495 -12.22 36.45 7.61
CA TRP A 495 -13.21 37.14 6.79
C TRP A 495 -12.94 38.65 6.79
N ASN A 496 -12.62 39.21 5.63
CA ASN A 496 -12.56 40.65 5.43
C ASN A 496 -13.95 41.17 4.98
N PRO A 497 -14.72 41.84 5.84
CA PRO A 497 -16.06 42.30 5.49
C PRO A 497 -16.07 43.41 4.43
N ASN A 498 -15.00 44.20 4.34
CA ASN A 498 -14.90 45.31 3.37
C ASN A 498 -14.68 44.80 1.94
N ARG A 499 -13.96 43.68 1.81
CA ARG A 499 -13.66 43.05 0.51
C ARG A 499 -14.55 41.84 0.22
N GLN A 500 -15.32 41.37 1.20
CA GLN A 500 -16.14 40.16 1.12
C GLN A 500 -15.34 38.95 0.61
N LEU A 501 -14.18 38.72 1.21
CA LEU A 501 -13.24 37.65 0.87
C LEU A 501 -12.66 37.06 2.16
N PHE A 502 -12.33 35.77 2.11
CA PHE A 502 -11.45 35.16 3.11
C PHE A 502 -10.01 35.45 2.73
N GLU A 503 -9.30 36.15 3.58
CA GLU A 503 -7.92 36.61 3.35
C GLU A 503 -7.05 36.13 4.50
N HIS A 504 -5.83 35.71 4.21
CA HIS A 504 -4.83 35.45 5.25
C HIS A 504 -4.63 36.71 6.08
N ARG A 505 -4.15 36.58 7.31
CA ARG A 505 -4.00 37.73 8.20
C ARG A 505 -2.59 37.79 8.79
N LEU A 506 -1.90 38.91 8.61
CA LEU A 506 -0.59 39.11 9.25
C LEU A 506 -0.77 39.11 10.77
N LYS A 507 -0.12 38.20 11.45
CA LYS A 507 -0.20 38.07 12.91
C LYS A 507 0.30 39.33 13.62
N SER A 508 1.36 39.95 13.11
CA SER A 508 2.02 41.09 13.75
C SER A 508 1.19 42.37 13.73
N THR A 509 0.38 42.58 12.69
CA THR A 509 -0.36 43.83 12.46
C THR A 509 -1.88 43.64 12.41
N ASN A 510 -2.35 42.40 12.39
CA ASN A 510 -3.75 42.05 12.14
C ASN A 510 -4.30 42.51 10.77
N GLU A 511 -3.42 42.89 9.83
CA GLU A 511 -3.81 43.28 8.48
C GLU A 511 -4.20 42.05 7.65
N TRP A 512 -5.34 42.14 6.94
CA TRP A 512 -5.67 41.15 5.91
C TRP A 512 -4.73 41.28 4.71
N VAL A 513 -4.20 40.16 4.27
CA VAL A 513 -3.29 40.04 3.12
C VAL A 513 -4.11 40.13 1.83
N PRO A 514 -3.88 41.15 0.98
CA PRO A 514 -4.71 41.42 -0.18
C PRO A 514 -4.44 40.50 -1.38
N TRP A 515 -3.30 39.82 -1.41
CA TRP A 515 -2.88 38.87 -2.44
C TRP A 515 -3.34 37.46 -2.06
N LYS A 516 -3.95 36.76 -3.03
CA LYS A 516 -4.79 35.59 -2.82
C LYS A 516 -4.32 34.43 -3.67
N GLU A 517 -4.69 33.24 -3.23
CA GLU A 517 -4.49 31.97 -3.93
C GLU A 517 -5.69 31.06 -3.69
N ILE A 518 -5.75 29.90 -4.34
CA ILE A 518 -6.84 28.93 -4.12
C ILE A 518 -6.88 28.43 -2.67
N ASN A 519 -5.78 28.54 -1.91
CA ASN A 519 -5.70 28.21 -0.49
C ASN A 519 -6.69 29.01 0.38
N ASN A 520 -7.00 30.24 -0.01
CA ASN A 520 -8.03 31.07 0.64
C ASN A 520 -9.42 30.41 0.64
N TYR A 521 -9.66 29.45 -0.26
CA TYR A 521 -10.94 28.78 -0.45
C TYR A 521 -11.02 27.39 0.18
N TYR A 522 -9.96 26.89 0.83
CA TYR A 522 -10.01 25.60 1.55
C TYR A 522 -11.15 25.53 2.58
N PRO A 523 -11.51 26.62 3.29
CA PRO A 523 -12.70 26.63 4.14
C PRO A 523 -14.00 26.25 3.43
N PHE A 524 -14.17 26.61 2.16
CA PHE A 524 -15.33 26.17 1.36
C PHE A 524 -15.24 24.68 1.03
N SER A 525 -14.06 24.21 0.62
CA SER A 525 -13.81 22.81 0.25
C SER A 525 -14.17 21.82 1.37
N VAL A 526 -13.95 22.21 2.64
CA VAL A 526 -14.25 21.37 3.82
C VAL A 526 -15.59 21.69 4.49
N GLY A 527 -16.36 22.65 3.98
CA GLY A 527 -17.66 23.03 4.56
C GLY A 527 -17.56 23.83 5.87
N ALA A 528 -16.46 24.54 6.10
CA ALA A 528 -16.29 25.43 7.25
C ALA A 528 -17.01 26.78 7.09
N VAL A 529 -17.31 27.20 5.86
CA VAL A 529 -17.95 28.49 5.60
C VAL A 529 -19.48 28.41 5.81
N PRO A 530 -20.11 29.38 6.51
CA PRO A 530 -21.57 29.44 6.58
C PRO A 530 -22.19 29.69 5.20
N ASN A 531 -23.22 28.93 4.83
CA ASN A 531 -23.92 29.09 3.55
C ASN A 531 -24.90 30.29 3.58
N THR A 532 -24.35 31.51 3.51
CA THR A 532 -25.12 32.76 3.44
C THR A 532 -24.76 33.55 2.18
N ALA A 533 -25.65 34.46 1.76
CA ALA A 533 -25.38 35.32 0.60
C ALA A 533 -24.10 36.15 0.77
N THR A 534 -23.80 36.60 1.99
CA THR A 534 -22.60 37.38 2.33
C THR A 534 -21.32 36.62 2.05
N TYR A 535 -21.17 35.40 2.58
CA TYR A 535 -19.91 34.66 2.43
C TYR A 535 -19.72 34.12 1.01
N LYS A 536 -20.82 33.76 0.32
CA LYS A 536 -20.76 33.31 -1.08
C LYS A 536 -20.16 34.35 -2.02
N GLN A 537 -20.20 35.64 -1.69
CA GLN A 537 -19.54 36.69 -2.48
C GLN A 537 -18.05 36.41 -2.70
N ALA A 538 -17.37 35.68 -1.82
CA ALA A 538 -15.96 35.32 -2.02
C ALA A 538 -15.74 34.54 -3.33
N LEU A 539 -16.71 33.71 -3.74
CA LEU A 539 -16.60 32.86 -4.93
C LEU A 539 -16.62 33.64 -6.26
N ARG A 540 -17.00 34.93 -6.24
CA ARG A 540 -17.12 35.76 -7.46
C ARG A 540 -15.83 35.86 -8.27
N LEU A 541 -14.67 35.64 -7.66
CA LEU A 541 -13.39 35.69 -8.37
C LEU A 541 -13.21 34.52 -9.36
N TYR A 542 -13.96 33.43 -9.23
CA TYR A 542 -13.91 32.31 -10.19
C TYR A 542 -14.69 32.58 -11.48
N ASP A 543 -15.52 33.63 -11.52
CA ASP A 543 -16.20 34.10 -12.73
C ASP A 543 -15.29 34.98 -13.61
N ASP A 544 -14.04 35.23 -13.19
CA ASP A 544 -13.06 36.03 -13.94
C ASP A 544 -11.80 35.20 -14.26
N PRO A 545 -11.57 34.82 -15.54
CA PRO A 545 -10.39 34.04 -15.93
C PRO A 545 -9.07 34.81 -15.74
N ALA A 546 -9.08 36.14 -15.58
CA ALA A 546 -7.90 36.91 -15.22
C ALA A 546 -7.50 36.71 -13.75
N GLN A 547 -8.43 36.27 -12.90
CA GLN A 547 -8.18 35.95 -11.49
C GLN A 547 -7.80 34.48 -11.34
N TYR A 548 -8.71 33.57 -11.72
CA TYR A 548 -8.53 32.11 -11.64
C TYR A 548 -8.94 31.46 -12.97
N PRO A 549 -7.98 31.21 -13.87
CA PRO A 549 -8.25 30.50 -15.12
C PRO A 549 -8.46 28.99 -14.87
N ILE A 550 -9.32 28.36 -15.67
CA ILE A 550 -9.48 26.89 -15.69
C ILE A 550 -8.21 26.19 -16.17
N PHE A 551 -7.52 26.77 -17.15
CA PHE A 551 -6.25 26.26 -17.63
C PHE A 551 -5.33 27.40 -18.12
N PRO A 552 -4.06 27.42 -17.70
CA PRO A 552 -3.45 26.51 -16.72
C PRO A 552 -4.03 26.70 -15.31
N PHE A 553 -4.24 25.61 -14.60
CA PHE A 553 -4.93 25.58 -13.29
C PHE A 553 -3.99 26.01 -12.15
N TYR A 554 -3.60 27.28 -12.11
CA TYR A 554 -2.69 27.81 -11.09
C TYR A 554 -3.26 27.80 -9.66
N THR A 555 -2.38 27.90 -8.66
CA THR A 555 -2.75 28.18 -7.26
C THR A 555 -2.88 29.68 -7.03
N ALA A 556 -1.91 30.48 -7.48
CA ALA A 556 -1.95 31.93 -7.33
C ALA A 556 -3.12 32.56 -8.11
N ASN A 557 -3.73 33.58 -7.52
CA ASN A 557 -4.56 34.50 -8.28
C ASN A 557 -3.69 35.27 -9.29
N GLN A 558 -4.06 35.26 -10.58
CA GLN A 558 -3.18 35.78 -11.63
C GLN A 558 -3.12 37.32 -11.68
N VAL A 559 -4.15 38.03 -11.19
CA VAL A 559 -4.08 39.49 -11.00
C VAL A 559 -3.09 39.83 -9.88
N ASP A 560 -3.17 39.12 -8.75
CA ASP A 560 -2.26 39.37 -7.63
C ASP A 560 -0.83 38.93 -7.95
N LYS A 561 -0.66 37.83 -8.70
CA LYS A 561 0.64 37.36 -9.18
C LYS A 561 1.31 38.38 -10.08
N LYS A 562 0.54 39.04 -10.96
CA LYS A 562 1.06 40.17 -11.73
C LYS A 562 1.48 41.33 -10.81
N ALA A 563 0.68 41.68 -9.81
CA ALA A 563 1.06 42.72 -8.85
C ALA A 563 2.32 42.36 -8.05
N ALA A 564 2.49 41.09 -7.68
CA ALA A 564 3.69 40.58 -7.03
C ALA A 564 4.92 40.66 -7.93
N ALA A 565 4.78 40.28 -9.21
CA ALA A 565 5.83 40.41 -10.21
C ALA A 565 6.25 41.87 -10.43
N ASP A 566 5.27 42.78 -10.56
CA ASP A 566 5.52 44.23 -10.69
C ASP A 566 6.23 44.80 -9.45
N ALA A 567 6.04 44.17 -8.28
CA ALA A 567 6.73 44.47 -7.02
C ALA A 567 8.08 43.74 -6.85
N GLY A 568 8.55 42.99 -7.86
CA GLY A 568 9.84 42.30 -7.85
C GLY A 568 9.83 40.86 -7.31
N ASN A 569 8.65 40.29 -7.03
CA ASN A 569 8.47 38.93 -6.50
C ASN A 569 7.59 38.08 -7.43
N PRO A 570 8.08 37.68 -8.62
CA PRO A 570 7.24 37.05 -9.64
C PRO A 570 6.76 35.62 -9.30
N GLY A 571 7.37 34.96 -8.31
CA GLY A 571 7.10 33.55 -8.02
C GLY A 571 7.47 32.61 -9.17
N SER A 572 6.90 31.41 -9.19
CA SER A 572 7.02 30.47 -10.33
C SER A 572 5.88 30.67 -11.32
N ASN A 573 5.96 30.11 -12.53
CA ASN A 573 4.82 29.99 -13.45
C ASN A 573 4.35 28.53 -13.60
N ASN A 574 4.54 27.74 -12.55
CA ASN A 574 4.28 26.31 -12.57
C ASN A 574 2.79 26.01 -12.31
N PHE A 575 2.30 24.93 -12.90
CA PHE A 575 1.01 24.33 -12.60
C PHE A 575 1.12 22.81 -12.67
N SER A 576 0.30 22.10 -11.90
CA SER A 576 0.42 20.67 -11.65
C SER A 576 -0.92 20.08 -11.21
N THR A 577 -0.99 18.74 -11.21
CA THR A 577 -2.15 17.99 -10.74
C THR A 577 -2.51 18.35 -9.29
N ILE A 578 -1.55 18.73 -8.44
CA ILE A 578 -1.81 19.17 -7.07
C ILE A 578 -2.75 20.39 -7.02
N ASN A 579 -2.57 21.33 -7.96
CA ASN A 579 -3.38 22.54 -8.04
C ASN A 579 -4.80 22.20 -8.52
N SER A 580 -4.93 21.37 -9.57
CA SER A 580 -6.24 20.92 -10.06
C SER A 580 -6.98 20.08 -9.03
N THR A 581 -6.29 19.21 -8.27
CA THR A 581 -6.87 18.39 -7.18
C THR A 581 -7.61 19.26 -6.17
N VAL A 582 -6.97 20.34 -5.75
CA VAL A 582 -7.52 21.29 -4.78
C VAL A 582 -8.68 22.09 -5.38
N GLN A 583 -8.59 22.51 -6.64
CA GLN A 583 -9.71 23.15 -7.33
C GLN A 583 -10.91 22.19 -7.46
N PHE A 584 -10.68 20.90 -7.78
CA PHE A 584 -11.75 19.89 -7.80
C PHE A 584 -12.43 19.77 -6.43
N ARG A 585 -11.67 19.74 -5.33
CA ARG A 585 -12.24 19.73 -3.96
C ARG A 585 -13.12 20.97 -3.71
N LEU A 586 -12.71 22.14 -4.19
CA LEU A 586 -13.51 23.35 -4.09
C LEU A 586 -14.82 23.24 -4.89
N TYR A 587 -14.73 22.95 -6.19
CA TYR A 587 -15.92 22.81 -7.04
C TYR A 587 -16.86 21.72 -6.52
N SER A 588 -16.31 20.59 -6.09
CA SER A 588 -17.04 19.46 -5.50
C SER A 588 -17.91 19.92 -4.33
N SER A 589 -17.35 20.69 -3.40
CA SER A 589 -18.13 21.25 -2.27
C SER A 589 -19.08 22.37 -2.71
N VAL A 590 -18.60 23.32 -3.51
CA VAL A 590 -19.35 24.53 -3.89
C VAL A 590 -20.61 24.20 -4.67
N LEU A 591 -20.50 23.36 -5.71
CA LEU A 591 -21.63 23.02 -6.57
C LEU A 591 -22.74 22.26 -5.84
N ARG A 592 -22.44 21.61 -4.69
CA ARG A 592 -23.43 20.91 -3.87
C ARG A 592 -23.99 21.76 -2.75
N ASN A 593 -23.14 22.54 -2.09
CA ASN A 593 -23.47 23.15 -0.80
C ASN A 593 -23.72 24.66 -0.89
N TYR A 594 -23.26 25.33 -1.95
CA TYR A 594 -23.27 26.79 -2.05
C TYR A 594 -23.83 27.22 -3.41
N SER A 595 -25.16 27.20 -3.55
CA SER A 595 -25.85 27.71 -4.75
C SER A 595 -25.35 29.11 -5.11
N ASN A 596 -24.80 29.25 -6.32
CA ASN A 596 -24.12 30.43 -6.79
C ASN A 596 -24.20 30.54 -8.33
N SER A 597 -23.78 31.66 -8.89
CA SER A 597 -23.76 31.93 -10.34
C SER A 597 -22.36 32.07 -10.94
N TRP A 598 -21.30 31.86 -10.15
CA TRP A 598 -19.91 32.15 -10.53
C TRP A 598 -19.09 30.90 -10.85
N MET A 599 -19.55 29.73 -10.40
CA MET A 599 -18.93 28.44 -10.64
C MET A 599 -20.00 27.49 -11.16
N SER A 600 -19.76 26.88 -12.31
CA SER A 600 -20.72 25.99 -12.97
C SER A 600 -20.20 24.56 -13.16
N ALA A 601 -21.10 23.62 -13.42
CA ALA A 601 -20.73 22.25 -13.83
C ALA A 601 -19.98 22.23 -15.18
N THR A 602 -20.22 23.21 -16.05
CA THR A 602 -19.46 23.37 -17.30
C THR A 602 -18.00 23.71 -17.02
N ASP A 603 -17.72 24.58 -16.05
CA ASP A 603 -16.35 24.93 -15.65
C ASP A 603 -15.63 23.73 -15.04
N TYR A 604 -16.33 22.98 -14.18
CA TYR A 604 -15.84 21.71 -13.66
C TYR A 604 -15.50 20.71 -14.78
N LYS A 605 -16.38 20.57 -15.78
CA LYS A 605 -16.12 19.73 -16.96
C LYS A 605 -14.87 20.19 -17.71
N LYS A 606 -14.72 21.50 -17.96
CA LYS A 606 -13.52 22.03 -18.62
C LYS A 606 -12.26 21.72 -17.82
N LEU A 607 -12.30 21.88 -16.50
CA LEU A 607 -11.18 21.53 -15.61
C LEU A 607 -10.82 20.04 -15.71
N LEU A 608 -11.81 19.14 -15.70
CA LEU A 608 -11.61 17.70 -15.89
C LEU A 608 -10.92 17.35 -17.22
N TYR A 609 -11.35 18.00 -18.31
CA TYR A 609 -10.79 17.78 -19.64
C TYR A 609 -9.37 18.33 -19.75
N TRP A 610 -9.11 19.56 -19.28
CA TRP A 610 -7.77 20.16 -19.31
C TRP A 610 -6.78 19.46 -18.37
N ASN A 611 -7.24 19.04 -17.18
CA ASN A 611 -6.46 18.19 -16.28
C ASN A 611 -6.03 16.91 -17.00
N THR A 612 -6.93 16.26 -17.73
CA THR A 612 -6.62 15.06 -18.53
C THR A 612 -5.66 15.36 -19.67
N TRP A 613 -5.86 16.46 -20.39
CA TRP A 613 -5.03 16.84 -21.53
C TRP A 613 -3.58 17.12 -21.11
N ALA A 614 -3.37 17.78 -19.97
CA ALA A 614 -2.04 18.05 -19.44
C ALA A 614 -1.21 16.78 -19.19
N GLN A 615 -1.86 15.66 -18.88
CA GLN A 615 -1.22 14.35 -18.67
C GLN A 615 -0.70 13.72 -19.98
N TYR A 616 -1.07 14.23 -21.14
CA TYR A 616 -0.63 13.71 -22.43
C TYR A 616 0.37 14.66 -23.09
N VAL A 617 1.51 14.15 -23.55
CA VAL A 617 2.48 14.97 -24.29
C VAL A 617 1.81 15.51 -25.56
N GLY A 618 1.60 16.83 -25.60
CA GLY A 618 0.89 17.52 -26.69
C GLY A 618 -0.57 17.09 -26.87
N GLY A 619 -1.23 16.58 -25.83
CA GLY A 619 -2.60 16.06 -25.93
C GLY A 619 -2.73 14.72 -26.67
N ASN A 620 -1.61 14.09 -27.03
CA ASN A 620 -1.61 12.82 -27.74
C ASN A 620 -1.78 11.65 -26.75
N THR A 621 -2.91 10.96 -26.84
CA THR A 621 -3.28 9.84 -25.97
C THR A 621 -2.33 8.65 -26.06
N GLN A 622 -1.47 8.56 -27.07
CA GLN A 622 -0.39 7.57 -27.12
C GLN A 622 0.66 7.79 -26.02
N TRP A 623 0.82 9.03 -25.56
CA TRP A 623 1.96 9.45 -24.73
C TRP A 623 1.53 10.04 -23.36
N PRO A 624 0.87 9.26 -22.47
CA PRO A 624 0.61 9.72 -21.12
C PRO A 624 1.91 9.87 -20.32
N ASP A 625 2.14 11.03 -19.74
CA ASP A 625 3.24 11.29 -18.84
C ASP A 625 2.85 12.36 -17.81
N ALA A 626 2.49 11.91 -16.61
CA ALA A 626 2.29 12.79 -15.46
C ALA A 626 3.64 13.29 -14.98
N ASN A 627 3.99 14.54 -15.28
CA ASN A 627 5.16 15.17 -14.70
C ASN A 627 4.83 15.71 -13.31
N GLU A 628 5.84 15.98 -12.49
CA GLU A 628 5.62 16.67 -11.21
C GLU A 628 4.94 18.02 -11.41
N PHE A 629 5.35 18.79 -12.42
CA PHE A 629 4.70 20.03 -12.81
C PHE A 629 4.96 20.35 -14.28
N TRP A 630 4.23 21.36 -14.75
CA TRP A 630 4.32 21.95 -16.08
C TRP A 630 4.48 23.47 -15.97
N ALA A 631 5.05 24.07 -16.99
CA ALA A 631 5.18 25.53 -17.09
C ALA A 631 5.14 25.98 -18.56
N ASP A 632 5.22 27.29 -18.76
CA ASP A 632 5.37 27.94 -20.06
C ASP A 632 4.29 27.55 -21.08
N TRP A 633 3.03 27.49 -20.61
CA TRP A 633 1.87 27.41 -21.49
C TRP A 633 1.80 28.63 -22.39
N ASN A 634 1.76 28.42 -23.71
CA ASN A 634 1.75 29.49 -24.71
C ASN A 634 0.37 29.76 -25.35
N GLY A 635 -0.69 29.15 -24.82
CA GLY A 635 -2.04 29.19 -25.41
C GLY A 635 -2.40 27.98 -26.27
N SER A 636 -1.45 27.12 -26.62
CA SER A 636 -1.69 25.92 -27.45
C SER A 636 -0.88 24.68 -27.04
N SER A 637 0.29 24.85 -26.43
CA SER A 637 1.16 23.77 -25.96
C SER A 637 1.79 24.09 -24.60
N ILE A 638 2.06 23.03 -23.84
CA ILE A 638 2.92 23.07 -22.65
C ILE A 638 4.36 23.00 -23.14
N ASN A 639 5.10 24.11 -23.07
CA ASN A 639 6.48 24.12 -23.59
C ASN A 639 7.49 23.54 -22.59
N TYR A 640 7.15 23.52 -21.30
CA TYR A 640 7.99 22.92 -20.27
C TYR A 640 7.23 21.85 -19.49
N ARG A 641 7.77 20.64 -19.48
CA ARG A 641 7.34 19.51 -18.63
C ARG A 641 8.52 19.15 -17.74
N SER A 642 8.31 19.07 -16.42
CA SER A 642 9.41 18.87 -15.47
C SER A 642 10.06 17.48 -15.60
N TRP A 643 11.27 17.34 -15.05
CA TRP A 643 12.17 16.19 -15.24
C TRP A 643 11.78 14.94 -14.44
N ILE A 644 10.79 15.02 -13.53
CA ILE A 644 10.24 13.87 -12.82
C ILE A 644 9.04 13.37 -13.61
N HIS A 645 9.14 12.14 -14.10
CA HIS A 645 8.16 11.51 -14.98
C HIS A 645 7.30 10.50 -14.24
N HIS A 646 6.11 10.24 -14.78
CA HIS A 646 5.15 9.27 -14.24
C HIS A 646 4.91 9.45 -12.72
N ASN A 647 4.77 10.70 -12.29
CA ASN A 647 4.59 11.12 -10.90
C ASN A 647 3.10 11.10 -10.46
N ILE A 648 2.86 11.17 -9.15
CA ILE A 648 1.55 11.30 -8.51
C ILE A 648 1.45 12.56 -7.64
N LEU A 649 1.93 13.73 -8.08
CA LEU A 649 1.74 14.99 -7.34
C LEU A 649 0.28 15.48 -7.42
N GLY A 650 -0.65 14.81 -6.73
CA GLY A 650 -2.09 15.07 -6.74
C GLY A 650 -2.97 13.91 -7.25
N SER A 651 -4.30 14.09 -7.18
CA SER A 651 -5.31 13.08 -7.49
C SER A 651 -6.48 13.56 -8.33
N SER A 652 -7.08 12.65 -9.10
CA SER A 652 -8.26 13.01 -9.90
C SER A 652 -9.17 11.86 -10.32
N ASN A 653 -8.86 10.58 -10.07
CA ASN A 653 -9.81 9.51 -10.39
C ASN A 653 -11.07 9.58 -9.51
N TRP A 654 -10.91 10.03 -8.26
CA TRP A 654 -12.03 10.26 -7.35
C TRP A 654 -13.07 11.23 -7.93
N THR A 655 -12.70 12.18 -8.80
CA THR A 655 -13.64 13.12 -9.42
C THR A 655 -14.75 12.39 -10.20
N VAL A 656 -14.42 11.34 -10.94
CA VAL A 656 -15.44 10.59 -11.70
C VAL A 656 -16.32 9.76 -10.76
N ILE A 657 -15.75 9.21 -9.69
CA ILE A 657 -16.45 8.34 -8.73
C ILE A 657 -17.37 9.16 -7.81
N GLU A 658 -16.83 10.24 -7.27
CA GLU A 658 -17.45 11.06 -6.24
C GLU A 658 -18.30 12.19 -6.81
N ASP A 659 -17.87 12.77 -7.93
CA ASP A 659 -18.52 13.93 -8.52
C ASP A 659 -19.40 13.58 -9.69
N VAL A 660 -18.87 12.95 -10.74
CA VAL A 660 -19.71 12.60 -11.89
C VAL A 660 -20.73 11.52 -11.51
N ALA A 661 -20.26 10.40 -10.96
CA ALA A 661 -21.11 9.32 -10.45
C ALA A 661 -21.64 9.58 -9.03
N GLY A 662 -21.26 10.68 -8.39
CA GLY A 662 -21.91 11.18 -7.19
C GLY A 662 -21.69 10.42 -5.88
N LEU A 663 -20.92 9.33 -5.81
CA LEU A 663 -20.84 8.51 -4.59
C LEU A 663 -20.33 9.32 -3.39
N ARG A 664 -21.12 9.47 -2.32
CA ARG A 664 -20.70 10.14 -1.08
C ARG A 664 -20.45 9.14 0.06
N PRO A 665 -19.24 9.10 0.64
CA PRO A 665 -18.96 8.29 1.83
C PRO A 665 -19.83 8.73 3.03
N ARG A 666 -20.31 7.76 3.84
CA ARG A 666 -21.19 8.00 5.01
C ARG A 666 -20.75 7.22 6.25
N ASN A 667 -21.31 7.57 7.41
CA ASN A 667 -21.08 6.87 8.69
C ASN A 667 -22.12 5.79 8.99
N ASP A 668 -23.23 5.74 8.26
CA ASP A 668 -24.29 4.74 8.39
C ASP A 668 -24.24 3.71 7.24
N ALA A 669 -25.21 2.81 7.14
CA ALA A 669 -25.28 1.80 6.08
C ALA A 669 -25.80 2.33 4.74
N LYS A 670 -26.40 3.54 4.71
CA LYS A 670 -27.05 4.08 3.51
C LYS A 670 -26.01 4.37 2.42
N VAL A 671 -26.48 4.36 1.17
CA VAL A 671 -25.71 4.82 0.00
C VAL A 671 -26.28 6.15 -0.45
N GLU A 672 -25.43 7.15 -0.58
CA GLU A 672 -25.79 8.47 -1.08
C GLU A 672 -25.06 8.74 -2.37
N LEU A 673 -25.82 9.13 -3.39
CA LEU A 673 -25.31 9.65 -4.64
C LEU A 673 -25.71 11.12 -4.77
N SER A 674 -24.75 12.00 -5.03
CA SER A 674 -24.93 13.44 -5.24
C SER A 674 -24.08 13.86 -6.45
N PRO A 675 -24.55 13.57 -7.68
CA PRO A 675 -23.79 13.81 -8.90
C PRO A 675 -23.69 15.31 -9.22
N ILE A 676 -22.57 15.72 -9.81
CA ILE A 676 -22.40 16.98 -10.52
C ILE A 676 -22.68 16.67 -11.99
N ASP A 677 -23.85 17.09 -12.48
CA ASP A 677 -24.24 16.86 -13.87
C ASP A 677 -23.41 17.74 -14.83
N ILE A 678 -22.42 17.11 -15.45
CA ILE A 678 -21.55 17.71 -16.47
C ILE A 678 -22.07 17.48 -17.90
N GLY A 679 -23.29 17.00 -18.08
CA GLY A 679 -23.89 16.72 -19.38
C GLY A 679 -23.19 15.60 -20.14
N TRP A 680 -22.80 14.52 -19.45
CA TRP A 680 -22.42 13.26 -20.09
C TRP A 680 -23.66 12.38 -20.22
N SER A 681 -23.90 11.85 -21.41
CA SER A 681 -25.10 11.04 -21.65
C SER A 681 -25.03 9.65 -21.02
N HIS A 682 -23.85 9.17 -20.66
CA HIS A 682 -23.69 7.87 -20.00
C HIS A 682 -22.39 7.84 -19.20
N PHE A 683 -22.35 6.99 -18.18
CA PHE A 683 -21.13 6.54 -17.53
C PHE A 683 -21.42 5.31 -16.67
N THR A 684 -20.37 4.61 -16.27
CA THR A 684 -20.46 3.63 -15.18
C THR A 684 -19.20 3.64 -14.34
N VAL A 685 -19.39 3.49 -13.02
CA VAL A 685 -18.36 3.15 -12.05
C VAL A 685 -18.75 1.79 -11.49
N ASN A 686 -18.02 0.76 -11.89
CA ASN A 686 -18.40 -0.63 -11.71
C ASN A 686 -17.47 -1.32 -10.69
N ASN A 687 -18.09 -2.13 -9.82
CA ASN A 687 -17.41 -3.03 -8.89
C ASN A 687 -16.50 -2.33 -7.85
N LEU A 688 -16.96 -1.22 -7.27
CA LEU A 688 -16.34 -0.64 -6.08
C LEU A 688 -16.52 -1.59 -4.88
N ARG A 689 -15.48 -1.78 -4.07
CA ARG A 689 -15.63 -2.53 -2.81
C ARG A 689 -16.12 -1.60 -1.70
N TYR A 690 -17.43 -1.60 -1.44
CA TYR A 690 -18.08 -0.69 -0.52
C TYR A 690 -18.72 -1.47 0.64
N ARG A 691 -18.13 -1.35 1.83
CA ARG A 691 -18.62 -1.92 3.11
C ARG A 691 -19.00 -3.40 3.07
N GLY A 692 -18.14 -4.20 2.43
CA GLY A 692 -18.32 -5.66 2.32
C GLY A 692 -19.16 -6.13 1.13
N ALA A 693 -19.65 -5.21 0.29
CA ALA A 693 -20.36 -5.52 -0.95
C ALA A 693 -19.67 -4.89 -2.16
N ASP A 694 -20.03 -5.37 -3.34
CA ASP A 694 -19.62 -4.78 -4.61
C ASP A 694 -20.69 -3.80 -5.09
N LEU A 695 -20.33 -2.52 -5.25
CA LEU A 695 -21.22 -1.44 -5.66
C LEU A 695 -20.89 -1.00 -7.09
N SER A 696 -21.90 -0.98 -7.95
CA SER A 696 -21.81 -0.38 -9.29
C SER A 696 -22.83 0.74 -9.43
N ILE A 697 -22.42 1.84 -10.06
CA ILE A 697 -23.23 3.01 -10.38
C ILE A 697 -23.26 3.13 -11.90
N VAL A 698 -24.45 3.31 -12.47
CA VAL A 698 -24.65 3.42 -13.93
C VAL A 698 -25.58 4.59 -14.23
N TRP A 699 -25.20 5.41 -15.19
CA TRP A 699 -26.06 6.42 -15.82
C TRP A 699 -26.11 6.12 -17.30
N ASP A 700 -27.32 6.06 -17.85
CA ASP A 700 -27.59 6.00 -19.29
C ASP A 700 -28.79 6.91 -19.56
N ASP A 701 -28.59 8.00 -20.28
CA ASP A 701 -29.55 9.10 -20.38
C ASP A 701 -30.77 8.70 -21.24
N PRO A 702 -31.96 8.52 -20.64
CA PRO A 702 -33.15 8.14 -21.41
C PRO A 702 -33.58 9.22 -22.42
N ALA A 703 -33.08 10.46 -22.31
CA ALA A 703 -33.42 11.55 -23.21
C ALA A 703 -32.62 11.51 -24.54
N ASP A 704 -31.50 10.80 -24.61
CA ASP A 704 -30.69 10.73 -25.84
C ASP A 704 -31.18 9.65 -26.83
N GLY A 705 -32.00 8.70 -26.35
CA GLY A 705 -32.61 7.62 -27.14
C GLY A 705 -31.62 6.52 -27.56
N VAL A 706 -30.46 6.41 -26.91
CA VAL A 706 -29.39 5.47 -27.24
C VAL A 706 -29.02 4.59 -26.04
N VAL A 707 -29.43 3.33 -26.08
CA VAL A 707 -29.01 2.32 -25.09
C VAL A 707 -27.51 2.05 -25.20
N ARG A 708 -26.72 2.44 -24.18
CA ARG A 708 -25.25 2.23 -24.13
C ARG A 708 -24.84 0.96 -23.42
N TYR A 709 -25.63 0.55 -22.44
CA TYR A 709 -25.36 -0.63 -21.62
C TYR A 709 -26.46 -1.68 -21.80
N PRO A 710 -26.39 -2.54 -22.83
CA PRO A 710 -27.39 -3.58 -23.07
C PRO A 710 -27.66 -4.44 -21.83
N GLY A 711 -28.93 -4.60 -21.46
CA GLY A 711 -29.34 -5.34 -20.26
C GLY A 711 -29.36 -4.50 -18.97
N VAL A 712 -28.94 -3.24 -19.02
CA VAL A 712 -29.13 -2.24 -17.95
C VAL A 712 -30.25 -1.27 -18.36
N PRO A 713 -31.23 -0.99 -17.50
CA PRO A 713 -32.22 0.06 -17.75
C PRO A 713 -31.57 1.44 -17.88
N GLU A 714 -32.12 2.24 -18.78
CA GLU A 714 -31.85 3.68 -18.83
C GLU A 714 -32.25 4.36 -17.52
N GLY A 715 -31.59 5.47 -17.21
CA GLY A 715 -31.67 6.20 -15.96
C GLY A 715 -30.43 5.99 -15.08
N TYR A 716 -30.53 6.50 -13.85
CA TYR A 716 -29.47 6.53 -12.86
C TYR A 716 -29.63 5.42 -11.83
N SER A 717 -28.82 4.38 -11.93
CA SER A 717 -28.98 3.12 -11.22
C SER A 717 -27.82 2.78 -10.30
N ILE A 718 -28.13 2.13 -9.18
CA ILE A 718 -27.17 1.42 -8.33
C ILE A 718 -27.40 -0.09 -8.39
N TYR A 719 -26.30 -0.84 -8.33
CA TYR A 719 -26.27 -2.28 -8.23
C TYR A 719 -25.43 -2.69 -7.04
N VAL A 720 -25.89 -3.68 -6.29
CA VAL A 720 -25.15 -4.29 -5.18
C VAL A 720 -24.96 -5.77 -5.50
N ASN A 721 -23.70 -6.22 -5.50
CA ASN A 721 -23.30 -7.57 -5.90
C ASN A 721 -23.88 -7.98 -7.27
N GLY A 722 -23.83 -7.06 -8.24
CA GLY A 722 -24.35 -7.25 -9.60
C GLY A 722 -25.88 -7.22 -9.74
N SER A 723 -26.63 -7.11 -8.63
CA SER A 723 -28.09 -7.05 -8.64
C SER A 723 -28.59 -5.61 -8.52
N ARG A 724 -29.57 -5.22 -9.33
CA ARG A 724 -30.14 -3.86 -9.33
C ARG A 724 -30.80 -3.56 -7.99
N ALA A 725 -30.40 -2.45 -7.37
CA ALA A 725 -30.87 -2.04 -6.04
C ALA A 725 -31.84 -0.86 -6.12
N ALA A 726 -31.56 0.14 -6.96
CA ALA A 726 -32.44 1.28 -7.20
C ALA A 726 -32.16 1.93 -8.57
N THR A 727 -33.17 2.59 -9.13
CA THR A 727 -33.06 3.45 -10.32
C THR A 727 -33.91 4.70 -10.15
N VAL A 728 -33.31 5.85 -10.46
CA VAL A 728 -33.97 7.15 -10.61
C VAL A 728 -33.94 7.53 -12.09
N SER A 729 -35.02 8.09 -12.64
CA SER A 729 -35.12 8.37 -14.09
C SER A 729 -34.19 9.48 -14.59
N SER A 730 -33.61 10.27 -13.70
CA SER A 730 -32.77 11.42 -14.02
C SER A 730 -31.52 11.46 -13.14
N LEU A 731 -30.47 12.13 -13.63
CA LEU A 731 -29.22 12.31 -12.90
C LEU A 731 -29.38 13.40 -11.82
N VAL A 732 -29.94 13.01 -10.67
CA VAL A 732 -30.19 13.88 -9.51
C VAL A 732 -29.67 13.25 -8.22
N PRO A 733 -29.46 14.04 -7.14
CA PRO A 733 -29.09 13.46 -5.85
C PRO A 733 -30.15 12.50 -5.31
N PHE A 734 -29.71 11.37 -4.77
CA PHE A 734 -30.56 10.46 -4.01
C PHE A 734 -29.81 9.72 -2.90
N THR A 735 -30.54 9.32 -1.87
CA THR A 735 -30.07 8.39 -0.84
C THR A 735 -30.93 7.14 -0.87
N TRP A 736 -30.30 5.97 -0.88
CA TRP A 736 -30.97 4.67 -0.79
C TRP A 736 -30.63 3.99 0.54
N ASP A 737 -31.67 3.49 1.22
CA ASP A 737 -31.55 2.70 2.44
C ASP A 737 -31.53 1.20 2.10
N PRO A 738 -30.42 0.47 2.29
CA PRO A 738 -30.35 -0.95 1.97
C PRO A 738 -31.33 -1.80 2.80
N ALA A 739 -31.67 -1.38 4.01
CA ALA A 739 -32.50 -2.18 4.91
C ALA A 739 -33.97 -2.17 4.49
N THR A 740 -34.48 -1.03 4.03
CA THR A 740 -35.89 -0.87 3.64
C THR A 740 -36.10 -0.85 2.13
N GLY A 741 -35.07 -0.51 1.35
CA GLY A 741 -35.17 -0.21 -0.07
C GLY A 741 -35.64 1.22 -0.36
N ASP A 742 -35.91 2.04 0.65
CA ASP A 742 -36.43 3.39 0.44
C ASP A 742 -35.41 4.29 -0.27
N VAL A 743 -35.90 5.13 -1.18
CA VAL A 743 -35.10 6.11 -1.91
C VAL A 743 -35.62 7.51 -1.61
N THR A 744 -34.74 8.38 -1.10
CA THR A 744 -35.02 9.81 -0.90
C THR A 744 -34.39 10.60 -2.05
N THR A 745 -35.21 11.26 -2.86
CA THR A 745 -34.75 12.06 -4.02
C THR A 745 -35.81 13.08 -4.45
N SER A 746 -35.41 14.04 -5.28
CA SER A 746 -36.33 14.92 -6.03
C SER A 746 -36.74 14.32 -7.40
N GLY A 747 -36.05 13.28 -7.87
CA GLY A 747 -36.34 12.61 -9.14
C GLY A 747 -37.45 11.57 -9.05
N THR A 748 -37.80 10.98 -10.20
CA THR A 748 -38.77 9.87 -10.24
C THR A 748 -38.07 8.55 -10.01
N VAL A 749 -38.41 7.83 -8.94
CA VAL A 749 -37.90 6.50 -8.64
C VAL A 749 -38.65 5.48 -9.50
N THR A 750 -37.93 4.76 -10.38
CA THR A 750 -38.52 3.76 -11.29
C THR A 750 -38.31 2.33 -10.80
N HIS A 751 -37.37 2.12 -9.88
CA HIS A 751 -37.14 0.85 -9.22
C HIS A 751 -36.43 1.05 -7.89
N HIS A 752 -36.73 0.20 -6.94
CA HIS A 752 -36.01 0.09 -5.68
C HIS A 752 -36.33 -1.25 -5.00
N THR A 753 -35.36 -1.77 -4.25
CA THR A 753 -35.54 -2.95 -3.42
C THR A 753 -34.61 -2.88 -2.21
N SER A 754 -34.99 -3.55 -1.12
CA SER A 754 -34.08 -3.81 0.00
C SER A 754 -32.99 -4.79 -0.43
N VAL A 755 -31.77 -4.60 0.07
CA VAL A 755 -30.65 -5.54 -0.12
C VAL A 755 -30.00 -5.81 1.22
N THR A 756 -29.99 -7.09 1.61
CA THR A 756 -29.32 -7.53 2.83
C THR A 756 -27.80 -7.55 2.65
N GLY A 757 -27.06 -7.20 3.70
CA GLY A 757 -25.61 -7.43 3.77
C GLY A 757 -24.75 -6.19 3.55
N LEU A 758 -25.31 -5.06 3.12
CA LEU A 758 -24.59 -3.78 3.18
C LEU A 758 -24.56 -3.28 4.62
N LYS A 759 -23.36 -3.07 5.16
CA LYS A 759 -23.15 -2.77 6.57
C LYS A 759 -22.85 -1.29 6.81
N ALA A 760 -23.04 -0.80 8.04
CA ALA A 760 -22.38 0.43 8.46
C ALA A 760 -20.85 0.20 8.53
N PRO A 761 -20.01 1.23 8.34
CA PRO A 761 -18.55 1.08 8.34
C PRO A 761 -17.98 0.32 9.54
N ASN A 762 -18.45 0.61 10.77
CA ASN A 762 -17.99 -0.03 12.01
C ASN A 762 -18.50 -1.47 12.22
N GLN A 763 -19.32 -1.99 11.31
CA GLN A 763 -19.83 -3.36 11.32
C GLN A 763 -19.11 -4.24 10.27
N VAL A 764 -18.26 -3.65 9.44
CA VAL A 764 -17.44 -4.40 8.49
C VAL A 764 -16.36 -5.17 9.24
N VAL A 765 -16.11 -6.40 8.82
CA VAL A 765 -15.07 -7.26 9.38
C VAL A 765 -13.94 -7.31 8.36
N GLN A 766 -12.74 -6.94 8.78
CA GLN A 766 -11.50 -7.13 8.03
C GLN A 766 -10.76 -8.34 8.61
N ASP A 767 -10.49 -9.34 7.79
CA ASP A 767 -9.89 -10.62 8.22
C ASP A 767 -8.84 -11.16 7.22
N SER A 768 -8.54 -10.42 6.15
CA SER A 768 -7.51 -10.84 5.20
C SER A 768 -6.15 -10.92 5.90
N PRO A 769 -5.27 -11.89 5.55
CA PRO A 769 -3.96 -12.03 6.19
C PRO A 769 -3.13 -10.74 6.20
N GLN A 770 -3.20 -9.95 5.11
CA GLN A 770 -2.52 -8.66 5.02
C GLN A 770 -3.08 -7.65 6.01
N MET A 771 -4.42 -7.55 6.13
CA MET A 771 -5.03 -6.63 7.10
C MET A 771 -4.75 -7.06 8.54
N VAL A 772 -4.82 -8.36 8.84
CA VAL A 772 -4.49 -8.89 10.17
C VAL A 772 -3.06 -8.52 10.55
N ASP A 773 -2.10 -8.72 9.65
CA ASP A 773 -0.69 -8.38 9.87
C ASP A 773 -0.46 -6.87 10.04
N MET A 774 -0.95 -6.04 9.11
CA MET A 774 -0.80 -4.59 9.17
C MET A 774 -1.41 -4.00 10.45
N LEU A 775 -2.60 -4.44 10.83
CA LEU A 775 -3.26 -3.90 12.02
C LEU A 775 -2.63 -4.44 13.30
N ALA A 776 -2.13 -5.67 13.31
CA ALA A 776 -1.37 -6.20 14.44
C ALA A 776 -0.09 -5.40 14.69
N LYS A 777 0.64 -5.04 13.62
CA LYS A 777 1.79 -4.10 13.64
C LYS A 777 1.42 -2.72 14.14
N ALA A 778 0.20 -2.27 13.85
CA ALA A 778 -0.35 -1.00 14.33
C ALA A 778 -0.99 -1.08 15.74
N GLY A 779 -0.90 -2.22 16.43
CA GLY A 779 -1.38 -2.36 17.81
C GLY A 779 -2.80 -2.92 17.96
N VAL A 780 -3.46 -3.33 16.87
CA VAL A 780 -4.87 -3.77 16.86
C VAL A 780 -4.95 -5.27 16.56
N ASP A 781 -5.59 -6.04 17.43
CA ASP A 781 -5.92 -7.45 17.16
C ASP A 781 -7.23 -7.54 16.38
N LEU A 782 -7.17 -8.01 15.13
CA LEU A 782 -8.39 -8.28 14.35
C LEU A 782 -8.95 -9.69 14.61
N THR A 783 -8.19 -10.56 15.30
CA THR A 783 -8.56 -11.97 15.50
C THR A 783 -9.35 -12.21 16.79
N ALA A 784 -9.26 -11.29 17.75
CA ALA A 784 -9.96 -11.38 19.03
C ALA A 784 -10.14 -10.01 19.67
N ASP A 785 -11.25 -9.83 20.38
CA ASP A 785 -11.49 -8.66 21.23
C ASP A 785 -11.01 -8.97 22.65
N LEU A 786 -9.75 -8.61 22.94
CA LEU A 786 -9.09 -8.90 24.20
C LEU A 786 -8.81 -7.63 25.00
N THR A 787 -9.07 -7.68 26.31
CA THR A 787 -8.70 -6.60 27.22
C THR A 787 -7.19 -6.56 27.44
N ASN A 788 -6.54 -5.45 27.08
CA ASN A 788 -5.13 -5.22 27.38
C ASN A 788 -4.93 -4.97 28.88
N LEU A 789 -4.37 -5.95 29.58
CA LEU A 789 -4.07 -5.91 31.02
C LEU A 789 -2.90 -4.97 31.37
N ALA A 790 -2.09 -4.55 30.39
CA ALA A 790 -1.03 -3.57 30.60
C ALA A 790 -1.57 -2.14 30.73
N SER A 791 -2.81 -1.88 30.29
CA SER A 791 -3.42 -0.56 30.39
C SER A 791 -3.54 -0.12 31.85
N GLY A 792 -2.93 1.03 32.19
CA GLY A 792 -2.87 1.54 33.56
C GLY A 792 -1.87 0.86 34.49
N ALA A 793 -1.06 -0.08 33.99
CA ALA A 793 0.02 -0.69 34.79
C ALA A 793 1.14 0.32 35.08
N THR A 794 1.80 0.15 36.23
CA THR A 794 2.99 0.95 36.55
C THR A 794 4.22 0.31 35.92
N ALA A 795 4.89 1.04 35.04
CA ALA A 795 6.09 0.57 34.35
C ALA A 795 7.39 0.97 35.07
N SER A 796 8.39 0.09 35.03
CA SER A 796 9.77 0.34 35.49
C SER A 796 10.77 -0.45 34.65
N ALA A 797 12.06 -0.11 34.73
CA ALA A 797 13.08 -0.78 33.92
C ALA A 797 14.45 -0.82 34.62
N SER A 798 15.34 -1.71 34.17
CA SER A 798 16.74 -1.77 34.63
C SER A 798 17.51 -0.48 34.34
N HIS A 799 17.17 0.15 33.22
CA HIS A 799 17.75 1.40 32.75
C HIS A 799 16.71 2.12 31.89
N THR A 800 16.72 3.45 31.90
CA THR A 800 15.92 4.28 30.99
C THR A 800 16.82 5.38 30.46
N GLY A 801 17.06 5.35 29.15
CA GLY A 801 17.92 6.30 28.46
C GLY A 801 17.25 7.67 28.32
N SER A 802 18.06 8.71 28.11
CA SER A 802 17.57 10.07 27.87
C SER A 802 16.62 10.13 26.67
N GLY A 803 15.58 10.97 26.77
CA GLY A 803 14.56 11.11 25.72
C GLY A 803 13.54 9.97 25.64
N SER A 804 13.54 9.03 26.59
CA SER A 804 12.55 7.96 26.72
C SER A 804 12.02 7.88 28.16
N ALA A 805 10.90 7.18 28.37
CA ALA A 805 10.31 7.00 29.69
C ALA A 805 9.79 5.57 29.86
N ALA A 806 9.85 5.01 31.08
CA ALA A 806 9.31 3.69 31.34
C ALA A 806 7.81 3.61 31.02
N SER A 807 7.03 4.66 31.30
CA SER A 807 5.60 4.71 30.94
C SER A 807 5.34 4.84 29.43
N GLY A 808 6.37 5.11 28.62
CA GLY A 808 6.22 5.36 27.19
C GLY A 808 5.84 4.13 26.37
N ALA A 809 5.96 2.91 26.92
CA ALA A 809 5.62 1.66 26.23
C ALA A 809 4.32 1.01 26.73
N VAL A 810 3.42 1.78 27.35
CA VAL A 810 2.11 1.33 27.83
C VAL A 810 1.01 2.37 27.58
N ASP A 811 1.17 3.18 26.53
CA ASP A 811 0.17 4.21 26.17
C ASP A 811 -0.95 3.65 25.27
N GLY A 812 -0.81 2.39 24.84
CA GLY A 812 -1.78 1.66 24.04
C GLY A 812 -1.49 1.65 22.55
N TYR A 813 -0.49 2.39 22.07
CA TYR A 813 -0.22 2.57 20.64
C TYR A 813 1.27 2.37 20.33
N PRO A 814 1.64 1.50 19.36
CA PRO A 814 3.04 1.25 19.05
C PRO A 814 3.68 2.33 18.17
N THR A 815 3.32 3.61 18.36
CA THR A 815 3.90 4.74 17.63
C THR A 815 5.38 4.93 17.98
N ASN A 816 6.14 5.64 17.13
CA ASN A 816 7.59 5.84 17.37
C ASN A 816 7.90 6.47 18.74
N GLU A 817 7.02 7.38 19.17
CA GLU A 817 7.05 8.06 20.45
C GLU A 817 5.62 8.21 20.99
N PRO A 818 5.43 8.28 22.33
CA PRO A 818 6.44 8.00 23.36
C PRO A 818 6.91 6.54 23.33
N PHE A 819 8.03 6.22 23.99
CA PHE A 819 8.59 4.87 24.05
C PHE A 819 9.48 4.71 25.30
N TRP A 820 9.83 3.46 25.63
CA TRP A 820 10.92 3.14 26.57
C TRP A 820 12.16 2.66 25.83
N GLY A 821 13.36 3.10 26.23
CA GLY A 821 14.61 2.61 25.67
C GLY A 821 15.73 2.49 26.69
N ALA A 822 16.59 1.48 26.54
CA ALA A 822 17.77 1.26 27.38
C ALA A 822 19.03 2.00 26.86
N GLY A 823 18.87 3.11 26.13
CA GLY A 823 19.98 3.87 25.54
C GLY A 823 20.97 4.35 26.61
N GLY A 824 22.26 4.05 26.43
CA GLY A 824 23.30 4.37 27.43
C GLY A 824 23.49 3.32 28.53
N SER A 825 22.69 2.25 28.56
CA SER A 825 22.86 1.16 29.53
C SER A 825 24.23 0.47 29.39
N PRO A 826 24.96 0.19 30.49
CA PRO A 826 26.17 -0.63 30.42
C PRO A 826 25.85 -2.14 30.31
N ASN A 827 24.58 -2.53 30.44
CA ASN A 827 24.20 -3.93 30.57
C ASN A 827 24.17 -4.65 29.21
N SER A 828 24.55 -5.93 29.21
CA SER A 828 24.33 -6.85 28.08
C SER A 828 22.86 -7.28 27.96
N GLN A 829 22.14 -7.27 29.08
CA GLN A 829 20.69 -7.50 29.13
C GLN A 829 20.01 -6.39 29.92
N ASP A 830 18.86 -5.93 29.43
CA ASP A 830 18.01 -4.97 30.12
C ASP A 830 16.61 -5.56 30.29
N TRP A 831 15.93 -5.18 31.38
CA TRP A 831 14.57 -5.61 31.64
C TRP A 831 13.61 -4.43 31.69
N TYR A 832 12.38 -4.68 31.21
CA TYR A 832 11.24 -3.77 31.27
C TYR A 832 10.09 -4.48 32.00
N GLU A 833 9.64 -3.90 33.10
CA GLU A 833 8.67 -4.47 34.03
C GLU A 833 7.34 -3.72 34.01
N LEU A 834 6.25 -4.47 34.07
CA LEU A 834 4.91 -3.99 34.38
C LEU A 834 4.43 -4.55 35.72
N ASN A 835 4.04 -3.65 36.62
CA ASN A 835 3.27 -3.96 37.82
C ASN A 835 1.79 -3.69 37.55
N LEU A 836 1.00 -4.77 37.50
CA LEU A 836 -0.43 -4.76 37.19
C LEU A 836 -1.31 -4.34 38.39
N GLY A 837 -0.70 -4.00 39.53
CA GLY A 837 -1.36 -3.58 40.76
C GLY A 837 -1.98 -4.74 41.56
N THR A 838 -2.58 -5.73 40.88
CA THR A 838 -3.11 -6.96 41.48
C THR A 838 -2.73 -8.18 40.63
N ALA A 839 -2.80 -9.38 41.20
CA ALA A 839 -2.57 -10.60 40.45
C ALA A 839 -3.62 -10.77 39.35
N ARG A 840 -3.17 -10.96 38.11
CA ARG A 840 -4.01 -11.21 36.94
C ARG A 840 -3.63 -12.53 36.29
N THR A 841 -4.61 -13.26 35.79
CA THR A 841 -4.38 -14.38 34.88
C THR A 841 -3.99 -13.84 33.52
N LEU A 842 -2.89 -14.34 32.95
CA LEU A 842 -2.39 -13.92 31.64
C LEU A 842 -1.66 -15.08 30.94
N ASN A 843 -1.70 -15.10 29.61
CA ASN A 843 -1.13 -16.18 28.79
C ASN A 843 -0.57 -15.69 27.43
N GLU A 844 -0.61 -14.37 27.18
CA GLU A 844 -0.06 -13.76 25.97
C GLU A 844 0.57 -12.40 26.29
N VAL A 845 1.74 -12.14 25.70
CA VAL A 845 2.40 -10.83 25.69
C VAL A 845 2.73 -10.46 24.26
N ARG A 846 2.40 -9.23 23.87
CA ARG A 846 2.79 -8.64 22.59
C ARG A 846 3.80 -7.54 22.83
N LEU A 847 4.88 -7.57 22.06
CA LEU A 847 6.00 -6.64 22.18
C LEU A 847 6.19 -5.90 20.87
N TYR A 848 6.41 -4.59 20.98
CA TYR A 848 6.67 -3.73 19.84
C TYR A 848 8.08 -3.14 20.01
N PHE A 849 9.10 -3.78 19.43
CA PHE A 849 10.49 -3.34 19.57
C PHE A 849 10.76 -2.09 18.72
N LYS A 850 11.39 -1.08 19.32
CA LYS A 850 11.79 0.13 18.60
C LYS A 850 12.99 -0.15 17.70
N ASP A 851 12.90 0.33 16.47
CA ASP A 851 14.01 0.46 15.56
C ASP A 851 14.19 1.94 15.20
N SER A 852 15.40 2.45 15.36
CA SER A 852 15.70 3.86 15.05
C SER A 852 16.28 4.05 13.66
N ARG A 853 16.28 3.03 12.79
CA ARG A 853 16.72 3.21 11.41
C ARG A 853 15.78 4.13 10.64
N PRO A 854 16.34 4.96 9.74
CA PRO A 854 17.77 5.25 9.56
C PRO A 854 18.31 6.35 10.49
N ALA A 855 17.44 7.06 11.21
CA ALA A 855 17.74 8.23 12.03
C ALA A 855 18.85 8.03 13.09
N SER A 856 19.00 6.82 13.66
CA SER A 856 20.11 6.50 14.57
C SER A 856 20.40 5.00 14.67
N THR A 857 21.55 4.67 15.29
CA THR A 857 21.96 3.29 15.62
C THR A 857 21.64 2.87 17.06
N THR A 858 21.08 3.78 17.87
CA THR A 858 20.88 3.57 19.31
C THR A 858 20.00 2.38 19.63
N TYR A 859 18.84 2.28 18.96
CA TYR A 859 17.85 1.23 19.23
C TYR A 859 17.73 0.25 18.07
N ARG A 860 17.84 -1.04 18.38
CA ARG A 860 17.63 -2.16 17.46
C ARG A 860 16.87 -3.27 18.16
N THR A 861 16.29 -4.15 17.36
CA THR A 861 15.71 -5.41 17.83
C THR A 861 16.71 -6.19 18.70
N PRO A 862 16.29 -6.72 19.87
CA PRO A 862 17.17 -7.53 20.69
C PRO A 862 17.55 -8.85 20.01
N SER A 863 18.70 -9.40 20.36
CA SER A 863 19.13 -10.71 19.84
C SER A 863 18.32 -11.88 20.42
N ALA A 864 17.79 -11.71 21.62
CA ALA A 864 16.87 -12.64 22.27
C ALA A 864 16.07 -11.91 23.35
N TYR A 865 14.90 -12.43 23.71
CA TYR A 865 14.14 -11.94 24.87
C TYR A 865 13.40 -13.08 25.56
N THR A 866 13.01 -12.89 26.82
CA THR A 866 12.23 -13.86 27.61
C THR A 866 11.19 -13.13 28.45
N ILE A 867 9.97 -13.65 28.48
CA ILE A 867 8.93 -13.19 29.40
C ILE A 867 9.15 -13.85 30.76
N GLN A 868 9.20 -13.04 31.81
CA GLN A 868 9.35 -13.48 33.20
C GLN A 868 8.23 -12.93 34.05
N TYR A 869 7.85 -13.64 35.11
CA TYR A 869 6.91 -13.17 36.11
C TYR A 869 7.49 -13.31 37.51
N TYR A 870 7.01 -12.48 38.43
CA TYR A 870 7.39 -12.58 39.83
C TYR A 870 6.47 -13.59 40.53
N ASN A 871 7.04 -14.68 41.05
CA ASN A 871 6.28 -15.75 41.69
C ASN A 871 6.00 -15.50 43.19
N GLY A 872 6.33 -14.31 43.69
CA GLY A 872 6.25 -13.94 45.11
C GLY A 872 7.59 -13.93 45.84
N SER A 873 8.63 -14.58 45.30
CA SER A 873 9.99 -14.55 45.85
C SER A 873 11.06 -14.18 44.84
N SER A 874 10.94 -14.66 43.60
CA SER A 874 11.93 -14.45 42.55
C SER A 874 11.29 -14.24 41.17
N TRP A 875 12.09 -13.71 40.24
CA TRP A 875 11.76 -13.66 38.83
C TRP A 875 12.01 -15.02 38.19
N VAL A 876 10.98 -15.61 37.60
CA VAL A 876 11.06 -16.88 36.89
C VAL A 876 10.51 -16.73 35.48
N SER A 877 11.03 -17.51 34.53
CA SER A 877 10.53 -17.50 33.16
C SER A 877 9.10 -18.03 33.10
N ALA A 878 8.25 -17.39 32.30
CA ALA A 878 6.98 -17.98 31.94
C ALA A 878 7.23 -19.34 31.27
N PRO A 879 6.52 -20.42 31.67
CA PRO A 879 6.76 -21.75 31.13
C PRO A 879 6.37 -21.82 29.65
N GLY A 880 6.95 -22.73 28.87
CA GLY A 880 6.44 -23.09 27.54
C GLY A 880 6.22 -21.94 26.54
N GLN A 881 7.06 -20.90 26.57
CA GLN A 881 6.93 -19.72 25.68
C GLN A 881 7.05 -20.10 24.20
N ALA A 882 5.98 -19.92 23.45
CA ALA A 882 5.93 -19.98 21.99
C ALA A 882 5.97 -18.56 21.43
N LYS A 883 6.94 -18.27 20.55
CA LYS A 883 7.18 -16.93 20.01
C LYS A 883 6.87 -16.86 18.53
N SER A 884 6.24 -15.78 18.09
CA SER A 884 6.01 -15.46 16.69
C SER A 884 6.42 -14.00 16.41
N PRO A 885 7.38 -13.74 15.51
CA PRO A 885 8.26 -14.74 14.87
C PRO A 885 9.18 -15.47 15.89
N PRO A 886 9.77 -16.63 15.52
CA PRO A 886 10.67 -17.38 16.41
C PRO A 886 11.93 -16.58 16.80
N ALA A 887 12.52 -15.88 15.84
CA ALA A 887 13.59 -14.91 16.07
C ALA A 887 12.97 -13.51 16.29
N PRO A 888 13.46 -12.71 17.25
CA PRO A 888 12.91 -11.37 17.47
C PRO A 888 12.98 -10.51 16.19
N ARG A 889 11.89 -9.80 15.89
CA ARG A 889 11.82 -8.85 14.77
C ARG A 889 11.59 -7.43 15.28
N ALA A 890 11.98 -6.42 14.50
CA ALA A 890 11.65 -5.03 14.82
C ALA A 890 10.12 -4.84 14.76
N ASN A 891 9.59 -3.92 15.57
CA ASN A 891 8.17 -3.75 15.82
C ASN A 891 7.51 -5.03 16.39
N TYR A 892 6.55 -5.63 15.70
CA TYR A 892 5.60 -6.58 16.27
C TYR A 892 6.14 -7.99 16.55
N ASN A 893 5.94 -8.47 17.77
CA ASN A 893 6.23 -9.83 18.23
C ASN A 893 5.14 -10.30 19.20
N VAL A 894 4.83 -11.59 19.18
CA VAL A 894 3.86 -12.24 20.08
C VAL A 894 4.53 -13.38 20.82
N VAL A 895 4.25 -13.49 22.12
CA VAL A 895 4.61 -14.66 22.94
C VAL A 895 3.37 -15.19 23.62
N GLN A 896 3.12 -16.49 23.45
CA GLN A 896 2.08 -17.23 24.14
C GLN A 896 2.71 -18.27 25.08
N PHE A 897 2.08 -18.54 26.20
CA PHE A 897 2.56 -19.50 27.21
C PHE A 897 1.38 -19.99 28.08
N PRO A 898 1.48 -21.16 28.74
CA PRO A 898 0.45 -21.62 29.67
C PRO A 898 0.06 -20.55 30.68
N ALA A 899 -1.24 -20.41 30.95
CA ALA A 899 -1.75 -19.34 31.79
C ALA A 899 -1.07 -19.32 33.17
N ILE A 900 -0.59 -18.15 33.56
CA ILE A 900 0.00 -17.88 34.87
C ILE A 900 -0.87 -16.87 35.61
N SER A 901 -0.78 -16.85 36.94
CA SER A 901 -1.31 -15.76 37.77
C SER A 901 -0.15 -14.92 38.30
N ALA A 902 -0.09 -13.65 37.92
CA ALA A 902 1.01 -12.77 38.29
C ALA A 902 0.54 -11.33 38.49
N GLN A 903 1.11 -10.66 39.50
CA GLN A 903 0.94 -9.20 39.70
C GLN A 903 2.01 -8.41 38.94
N ARG A 904 3.18 -9.00 38.73
CA ARG A 904 4.33 -8.36 38.09
C ARG A 904 4.87 -9.26 36.99
N ILE A 905 5.10 -8.68 35.83
CA ILE A 905 5.64 -9.32 34.64
C ILE A 905 6.74 -8.46 34.06
N ARG A 906 7.78 -9.05 33.48
CA ARG A 906 8.83 -8.31 32.79
C ARG A 906 9.29 -8.99 31.52
N VAL A 907 9.78 -8.19 30.60
CA VAL A 907 10.55 -8.61 29.43
C VAL A 907 12.01 -8.51 29.81
N LEU A 908 12.77 -9.60 29.74
CA LEU A 908 14.23 -9.59 29.83
C LEU A 908 14.79 -9.71 28.42
N ALA A 909 15.42 -8.65 27.91
CA ALA A 909 15.93 -8.58 26.55
C ALA A 909 17.47 -8.57 26.53
N THR A 910 18.05 -9.34 25.62
CA THR A 910 19.49 -9.34 25.33
C THR A 910 19.75 -8.33 24.23
N ASN A 911 20.54 -7.31 24.54
CA ASN A 911 20.83 -6.24 23.61
C ASN A 911 21.60 -6.78 22.39
N ALA A 912 21.27 -6.27 21.19
CA ALA A 912 22.06 -6.56 20.00
C ALA A 912 23.45 -5.93 20.10
N SER A 913 24.43 -6.49 19.38
CA SER A 913 25.79 -5.96 19.35
C SER A 913 25.78 -4.50 18.88
N GLY A 914 26.40 -3.60 19.66
CA GLY A 914 26.50 -2.17 19.33
C GLY A 914 25.21 -1.35 19.46
N ALA A 915 24.10 -1.94 19.92
CA ALA A 915 22.81 -1.25 20.06
C ALA A 915 22.11 -1.62 21.37
N LYS A 916 21.00 -0.93 21.67
CA LYS A 916 20.18 -1.17 22.86
C LYS A 916 18.74 -1.52 22.50
N THR A 917 18.07 -2.19 23.42
CA THR A 917 16.65 -2.52 23.28
C THR A 917 15.80 -1.29 23.59
N GLY A 918 14.74 -1.09 22.82
CA GLY A 918 13.63 -0.21 23.16
C GLY A 918 12.30 -0.85 22.82
N LEU A 919 11.23 -0.40 23.47
CA LEU A 919 9.86 -0.83 23.25
C LEU A 919 9.00 0.41 22.98
N THR A 920 8.28 0.42 21.87
CA THR A 920 7.23 1.40 21.61
C THR A 920 5.94 1.04 22.34
N GLU A 921 5.68 -0.25 22.57
CA GLU A 921 4.50 -0.72 23.30
C GLU A 921 4.69 -2.14 23.85
N VAL A 922 4.04 -2.44 24.98
CA VAL A 922 3.88 -3.76 25.57
C VAL A 922 2.41 -3.99 25.90
N LYS A 923 1.81 -5.02 25.31
CA LYS A 923 0.43 -5.42 25.60
C LYS A 923 0.39 -6.80 26.25
N VAL A 924 -0.47 -6.99 27.23
CA VAL A 924 -0.59 -8.24 28.00
C VAL A 924 -2.04 -8.69 27.97
N PHE A 925 -2.28 -9.96 27.68
CA PHE A 925 -3.64 -10.49 27.52
C PHE A 925 -3.86 -11.81 28.24
N ASN A 926 -5.13 -12.10 28.50
CA ASN A 926 -5.63 -13.44 28.74
C ASN A 926 -6.51 -13.86 27.56
N ARG A 927 -5.95 -14.62 26.63
CA ARG A 927 -6.66 -15.17 25.46
C ARG A 927 -7.55 -16.37 25.81
N GLY A 928 -7.39 -16.98 26.99
CA GLY A 928 -8.05 -18.23 27.34
C GLY A 928 -7.48 -19.45 26.59
N GLY A 929 -8.09 -20.63 26.80
CA GLY A 929 -7.69 -21.92 26.20
C GLY A 929 -6.60 -22.69 26.97
N VAL A 930 -6.62 -24.03 26.86
CA VAL A 930 -5.45 -24.86 27.20
C VAL A 930 -4.44 -24.61 26.09
N GLN A 931 -3.34 -23.95 26.43
CA GLN A 931 -2.29 -23.68 25.46
C GLN A 931 -1.79 -25.00 24.88
N PRO A 932 -1.57 -25.10 23.56
CA PRO A 932 -0.91 -26.25 22.99
C PRO A 932 0.40 -26.46 23.76
N PRO A 933 0.74 -27.70 24.17
CA PRO A 933 2.04 -27.97 24.75
C PRO A 933 3.12 -27.41 23.80
N ALA A 934 4.23 -26.90 24.34
CA ALA A 934 5.29 -26.38 23.49
C ALA A 934 5.80 -27.51 22.58
N ASN A 935 5.82 -27.28 21.26
CA ASN A 935 6.38 -28.23 20.30
C ASN A 935 7.86 -28.48 20.64
N GLN A 936 8.19 -29.71 21.02
CA GLN A 936 9.55 -30.11 21.40
C GLN A 936 10.39 -30.52 20.18
N ALA A 937 9.79 -30.68 19.00
CA ALA A 937 10.48 -31.12 17.78
C ALA A 937 11.58 -30.14 17.35
N GLY A 938 11.32 -28.83 17.41
CA GLY A 938 12.30 -27.80 17.01
C GLY A 938 13.56 -27.73 17.87
N SER A 939 13.62 -28.49 18.99
CA SER A 939 14.84 -28.65 19.80
C SER A 939 15.63 -29.92 19.52
N ALA A 940 15.15 -30.75 18.59
CA ALA A 940 15.79 -31.99 18.18
C ALA A 940 16.72 -31.79 16.99
N THR A 941 17.71 -32.66 16.85
CA THR A 941 18.44 -32.85 15.60
C THR A 941 17.68 -33.85 14.73
N ALA A 942 17.31 -33.45 13.51
CA ALA A 942 16.62 -34.31 12.56
C ALA A 942 17.60 -35.20 11.78
N SER A 943 17.21 -36.45 11.53
CA SER A 943 17.90 -37.40 10.63
C SER A 943 16.89 -38.28 9.92
N ALA A 944 17.28 -38.96 8.84
CA ALA A 944 16.37 -39.76 8.03
C ALA A 944 17.06 -40.96 7.39
N SER A 945 16.27 -41.93 6.92
CA SER A 945 16.75 -43.09 6.16
C SER A 945 17.38 -42.68 4.82
N HIS A 946 16.76 -41.73 4.14
CA HIS A 946 17.21 -41.14 2.87
C HIS A 946 16.67 -39.72 2.76
N THR A 947 17.31 -38.86 1.98
CA THR A 947 16.82 -37.53 1.62
C THR A 947 17.22 -37.24 0.19
N SER A 948 16.24 -36.90 -0.66
CA SER A 948 16.53 -36.50 -2.04
C SER A 948 17.47 -35.30 -2.07
N SER A 949 18.35 -35.20 -3.08
CA SER A 949 19.45 -34.23 -3.08
C SER A 949 19.03 -32.76 -3.16
N TRP A 950 17.76 -32.48 -3.47
CA TRP A 950 17.16 -31.14 -3.50
C TRP A 950 16.15 -30.90 -2.35
N GLU A 951 16.08 -31.84 -1.40
CA GLU A 951 15.23 -31.80 -0.23
C GLU A 951 16.07 -31.77 1.05
N SER A 952 15.43 -31.49 2.17
CA SER A 952 16.14 -31.33 3.44
C SER A 952 15.42 -32.03 4.57
N VAL A 953 16.12 -32.91 5.28
CA VAL A 953 15.60 -33.55 6.50
C VAL A 953 15.30 -32.54 7.61
N ALA A 954 15.91 -31.36 7.58
CA ALA A 954 15.61 -30.30 8.54
C ALA A 954 14.17 -29.78 8.42
N ALA A 955 13.51 -29.98 7.27
CA ALA A 955 12.11 -29.64 7.09
C ALA A 955 11.18 -30.40 8.06
N VAL A 956 11.61 -31.57 8.56
CA VAL A 956 10.79 -32.36 9.48
C VAL A 956 10.54 -31.64 10.81
N ASN A 957 11.35 -30.63 11.18
CA ASN A 957 11.19 -29.89 12.43
C ASN A 957 11.63 -28.43 12.36
N ASP A 958 11.47 -27.78 11.20
CA ASP A 958 11.87 -26.37 11.03
C ASP A 958 10.85 -25.38 11.63
N GLY A 959 9.67 -25.88 12.03
CA GLY A 959 8.63 -25.10 12.68
C GLY A 959 7.76 -24.31 11.71
N ILE A 960 7.87 -24.57 10.41
CA ILE A 960 7.03 -23.97 9.38
C ILE A 960 5.74 -24.78 9.28
N ASP A 961 4.59 -24.09 9.40
CA ASP A 961 3.28 -24.69 9.20
C ASP A 961 2.98 -24.87 7.70
N PRO A 962 2.80 -26.12 7.19
CA PRO A 962 2.59 -26.33 5.77
C PRO A 962 1.17 -25.87 5.33
N PRO A 963 1.05 -25.10 4.23
CA PRO A 963 -0.23 -24.64 3.71
C PRO A 963 -1.01 -25.76 2.99
N SER A 964 -0.35 -26.80 2.51
CA SER A 964 -0.94 -27.99 1.87
C SER A 964 0.06 -29.15 1.85
N SER A 965 -0.37 -30.37 1.53
CA SER A 965 0.53 -31.53 1.37
C SER A 965 1.39 -31.45 0.11
N ASN A 966 0.97 -30.70 -0.90
CA ASN A 966 1.78 -30.38 -2.07
C ASN A 966 2.46 -29.00 -1.88
N ASP A 967 3.09 -28.81 -0.73
CA ASP A 967 3.81 -27.59 -0.44
C ASP A 967 5.07 -27.50 -1.31
N THR A 968 4.98 -26.64 -2.33
CA THR A 968 6.10 -26.35 -3.22
C THR A 968 6.92 -25.15 -2.77
N VAL A 969 6.54 -24.49 -1.66
CA VAL A 969 7.02 -23.18 -1.22
C VAL A 969 8.06 -23.30 -0.10
N ASN A 970 7.81 -24.18 0.87
CA ASN A 970 8.69 -24.37 2.03
C ASN A 970 9.63 -25.58 1.86
N PRO A 971 10.72 -25.66 2.65
CA PRO A 971 11.54 -26.86 2.73
C PRO A 971 10.68 -28.10 2.98
N ARG A 972 11.07 -29.23 2.40
CA ARG A 972 10.38 -30.50 2.54
C ARG A 972 11.38 -31.63 2.64
N TRP A 973 10.96 -32.71 3.28
CA TRP A 973 11.69 -33.94 3.32
C TRP A 973 10.95 -35.00 2.52
N GLY A 974 11.63 -35.57 1.53
CA GLY A 974 11.13 -36.68 0.74
C GLY A 974 12.24 -37.63 0.34
N THR A 975 11.82 -38.81 -0.13
CA THR A 975 12.69 -39.96 -0.27
C THR A 975 12.88 -40.43 -1.70
N TRP A 976 12.64 -39.60 -2.71
CA TRP A 976 12.84 -40.01 -4.10
C TRP A 976 14.31 -40.39 -4.42
N PRO A 977 14.57 -41.47 -5.19
CA PRO A 977 13.61 -42.42 -5.78
C PRO A 977 13.31 -43.65 -4.90
N GLU A 978 13.70 -43.65 -3.63
CA GLU A 978 13.51 -44.78 -2.71
C GLU A 978 12.02 -45.06 -2.48
N THR A 979 11.65 -46.34 -2.58
CA THR A 979 10.28 -46.83 -2.34
C THR A 979 10.25 -47.73 -1.12
N GLY A 980 9.05 -48.12 -0.67
CA GLY A 980 8.88 -49.00 0.50
C GLY A 980 8.94 -48.23 1.81
N GLN A 981 9.62 -48.79 2.82
CA GLN A 981 9.59 -48.26 4.19
C GLN A 981 10.72 -47.27 4.43
N GLN A 982 10.38 -46.05 4.85
CA GLN A 982 11.31 -44.95 5.10
C GLN A 982 11.04 -44.32 6.47
N TRP A 983 12.01 -43.62 7.05
CA TRP A 983 11.83 -42.97 8.35
C TRP A 983 12.52 -41.61 8.44
N ALA A 984 11.91 -40.72 9.22
CA ALA A 984 12.53 -39.50 9.72
C ALA A 984 12.52 -39.52 11.25
N GLU A 985 13.60 -39.06 11.86
CA GLU A 985 13.90 -39.16 13.28
C GLU A 985 14.24 -37.80 13.89
N LEU A 986 13.79 -37.61 15.13
CA LEU A 986 14.13 -36.51 16.01
C LEU A 986 14.98 -37.06 17.15
N THR A 987 16.20 -36.53 17.32
CA THR A 987 17.11 -36.87 18.42
C THR A 987 17.31 -35.68 19.36
N TRP A 988 17.15 -35.90 20.67
CA TRP A 988 17.46 -34.90 21.71
C TRP A 988 18.70 -35.29 22.51
N PRO A 989 19.47 -34.31 23.02
CA PRO A 989 20.62 -34.56 23.89
C PRO A 989 20.23 -35.12 25.27
N THR A 990 18.99 -34.89 25.71
CA THR A 990 18.41 -35.40 26.96
C THR A 990 17.02 -35.96 26.71
N ALA A 991 16.61 -36.96 27.50
CA ALA A 991 15.32 -37.62 27.32
C ALA A 991 14.16 -36.63 27.50
N ARG A 992 13.18 -36.71 26.60
CA ARG A 992 11.92 -35.94 26.63
C ARG A 992 10.77 -36.89 26.94
N THR A 993 9.88 -36.48 27.85
CA THR A 993 8.60 -37.16 28.08
C THR A 993 7.58 -36.65 27.09
N LEU A 994 7.09 -37.51 26.20
CA LEU A 994 6.20 -37.19 25.09
C LEU A 994 4.92 -38.03 25.15
N ASP A 995 3.77 -37.47 24.76
CA ASP A 995 2.48 -38.17 24.75
C ASP A 995 1.56 -37.80 23.56
N LYS A 996 1.96 -36.83 22.73
CA LYS A 996 1.25 -36.46 21.49
C LYS A 996 2.24 -36.14 20.37
N ALA A 997 1.89 -36.50 19.14
CA ALA A 997 2.60 -36.10 17.94
C ALA A 997 1.63 -35.69 16.82
N GLU A 998 2.07 -34.78 15.96
CA GLU A 998 1.35 -34.30 14.78
C GLU A 998 2.30 -34.38 13.59
N VAL A 999 1.86 -35.02 12.51
CA VAL A 999 2.71 -35.26 11.33
C VAL A 999 2.00 -34.76 10.09
N TYR A 1000 2.69 -33.95 9.28
CA TYR A 1000 2.18 -33.45 8.01
C TYR A 1000 2.88 -34.16 6.86
N PHE A 1001 2.13 -34.86 6.02
CA PHE A 1001 2.68 -35.63 4.90
C PHE A 1001 2.96 -34.75 3.69
N PHE A 1002 4.07 -35.04 3.02
CA PHE A 1002 4.42 -34.48 1.74
C PHE A 1002 3.90 -35.39 0.61
N ASP A 1003 3.21 -34.80 -0.36
CA ASP A 1003 2.68 -35.44 -1.56
C ASP A 1003 2.76 -34.41 -2.69
N ASP A 1004 3.61 -34.67 -3.69
CA ASP A 1004 3.86 -33.76 -4.82
C ASP A 1004 2.96 -34.03 -6.04
N ASP A 1005 1.98 -34.92 -5.88
CA ASP A 1005 1.14 -35.48 -6.94
C ASP A 1005 1.96 -36.17 -8.08
N GLN A 1006 3.26 -36.45 -7.84
CA GLN A 1006 4.21 -37.00 -8.80
C GLN A 1006 5.00 -38.19 -8.20
N GLY A 1007 6.27 -37.98 -7.86
CA GLY A 1007 7.20 -39.03 -7.44
C GLY A 1007 7.11 -39.38 -5.96
N ILE A 1008 6.51 -38.49 -5.16
CA ILE A 1008 6.30 -38.64 -3.72
C ILE A 1008 4.79 -38.55 -3.44
N ASP A 1009 4.27 -39.56 -2.76
CA ASP A 1009 2.84 -39.70 -2.49
C ASP A 1009 2.59 -39.93 -1.00
N MET A 1010 1.32 -39.82 -0.61
CA MET A 1010 0.86 -40.18 0.72
C MET A 1010 1.31 -41.61 1.09
N PRO A 1011 1.79 -41.84 2.32
CA PRO A 1011 2.15 -43.18 2.76
C PRO A 1011 0.91 -44.07 2.84
N ALA A 1012 1.06 -45.37 2.52
CA ALA A 1012 0.01 -46.37 2.68
C ALA A 1012 -0.30 -46.65 4.16
N SER A 1013 0.71 -46.49 5.03
CA SER A 1013 0.56 -46.49 6.48
C SER A 1013 1.75 -45.80 7.14
N TRP A 1014 1.59 -45.38 8.39
CA TRP A 1014 2.69 -44.87 9.18
C TRP A 1014 2.59 -45.30 10.64
N LYS A 1015 3.73 -45.26 11.34
CA LYS A 1015 3.86 -45.53 12.77
C LYS A 1015 4.78 -44.51 13.42
N LEU A 1016 4.52 -44.22 14.68
CA LEU A 1016 5.43 -43.45 15.52
C LEU A 1016 6.15 -44.43 16.45
N GLN A 1017 7.48 -44.38 16.46
CA GLN A 1017 8.31 -45.29 17.22
C GLN A 1017 9.29 -44.51 18.09
N TYR A 1018 9.52 -45.00 19.31
CA TYR A 1018 10.52 -44.43 20.21
C TYR A 1018 11.67 -45.43 20.44
N TRP A 1019 12.85 -44.89 20.76
CA TRP A 1019 13.98 -45.70 21.17
C TRP A 1019 13.85 -46.06 22.65
N ASN A 1020 13.71 -47.35 22.96
CA ASN A 1020 13.59 -47.83 24.35
C ASN A 1020 14.93 -48.08 25.06
N GLY A 1021 16.06 -47.76 24.39
CA GLY A 1021 17.40 -48.05 24.87
C GLY A 1021 18.12 -49.12 24.05
N SER A 1022 17.39 -50.03 23.41
CA SER A 1022 17.96 -51.14 22.62
C SER A 1022 17.34 -51.32 21.23
N ALA A 1023 16.09 -50.90 21.02
CA ALA A 1023 15.40 -50.99 19.74
C ALA A 1023 14.37 -49.86 19.57
N TYR A 1024 13.97 -49.63 18.32
CA TYR A 1024 12.75 -48.85 18.03
C TYR A 1024 11.52 -49.73 18.24
N VAL A 1025 10.63 -49.26 19.09
CA VAL A 1025 9.33 -49.89 19.36
C VAL A 1025 8.22 -48.86 19.18
N ASP A 1026 7.04 -49.33 18.79
CA ASP A 1026 5.86 -48.46 18.63
C ASP A 1026 5.54 -47.76 19.94
N VAL A 1027 5.11 -46.49 19.86
CA VAL A 1027 4.69 -45.76 21.05
C VAL A 1027 3.49 -46.46 21.72
N PRO A 1028 3.53 -46.71 23.04
CA PRO A 1028 2.53 -47.51 23.73
C PRO A 1028 1.17 -46.79 23.77
N GLY A 1029 0.09 -47.52 23.53
CA GLY A 1029 -1.27 -46.98 23.65
C GLY A 1029 -1.69 -45.97 22.57
N ALA A 1030 -0.95 -45.85 21.46
CA ALA A 1030 -1.44 -45.11 20.29
C ALA A 1030 -2.63 -45.83 19.65
N GLY A 1031 -3.79 -45.16 19.61
CA GLY A 1031 -4.99 -45.61 18.92
C GLY A 1031 -5.22 -44.79 17.64
N GLY A 1032 -5.21 -45.45 16.48
CA GLY A 1032 -5.41 -44.80 15.18
C GLY A 1032 -4.15 -44.07 14.65
N TYR A 1033 -3.93 -44.17 13.34
CA TYR A 1033 -2.87 -43.48 12.60
C TYR A 1033 -3.51 -42.85 11.35
N PRO A 1034 -4.05 -41.62 11.47
CA PRO A 1034 -4.80 -41.01 10.37
C PRO A 1034 -3.89 -40.71 9.17
N LEU A 1035 -4.47 -40.77 7.97
CA LEU A 1035 -3.80 -40.56 6.68
C LEU A 1035 -4.57 -39.52 5.85
N ALA A 1036 -4.70 -38.32 6.38
CA ALA A 1036 -5.36 -37.21 5.72
C ALA A 1036 -4.36 -36.28 5.04
N LYS A 1037 -4.68 -35.87 3.81
CA LYS A 1037 -3.92 -34.88 3.02
C LYS A 1037 -4.29 -33.46 3.48
N ASN A 1038 -3.39 -32.50 3.29
CA ASN A 1038 -3.56 -31.07 3.56
C ASN A 1038 -3.87 -30.70 5.02
N GLN A 1039 -3.41 -31.51 5.97
CA GLN A 1039 -3.54 -31.24 7.40
C GLN A 1039 -2.54 -32.05 8.23
N TYR A 1040 -2.37 -31.65 9.50
CA TYR A 1040 -1.66 -32.47 10.48
C TYR A 1040 -2.44 -33.73 10.83
N ASN A 1041 -1.72 -34.86 10.89
CA ASN A 1041 -2.22 -36.15 11.33
C ASN A 1041 -1.80 -36.35 12.78
N THR A 1042 -2.74 -36.12 13.69
CA THR A 1042 -2.51 -36.14 15.14
C THR A 1042 -2.68 -37.54 15.71
N ILE A 1043 -1.74 -37.94 16.58
CA ILE A 1043 -1.88 -39.12 17.44
C ILE A 1043 -1.56 -38.77 18.90
N THR A 1044 -2.25 -39.45 19.81
CA THR A 1044 -1.94 -39.45 21.24
C THR A 1044 -1.52 -40.84 21.68
N PHE A 1045 -0.60 -40.94 22.61
CA PHE A 1045 -0.05 -42.19 23.13
C PHE A 1045 0.26 -42.08 24.61
N THR A 1046 0.52 -43.21 25.26
CA THR A 1046 0.90 -43.25 26.68
C THR A 1046 2.24 -42.53 26.84
N ALA A 1047 2.31 -41.61 27.82
CA ALA A 1047 3.49 -40.78 28.05
C ALA A 1047 4.78 -41.62 28.13
N THR A 1048 5.72 -41.32 27.23
CA THR A 1048 6.92 -42.10 26.99
C THR A 1048 8.15 -41.19 27.08
N SER A 1049 9.14 -41.57 27.89
CA SER A 1049 10.41 -40.86 27.99
C SER A 1049 11.44 -41.46 27.04
N THR A 1050 11.97 -40.65 26.12
CA THR A 1050 12.92 -41.10 25.09
C THR A 1050 13.87 -39.99 24.67
N THR A 1051 15.07 -40.34 24.21
CA THR A 1051 15.99 -39.43 23.51
C THR A 1051 15.81 -39.43 22.00
N ARG A 1052 15.08 -40.40 21.44
CA ARG A 1052 14.84 -40.51 20.00
C ARG A 1052 13.42 -40.93 19.68
N LEU A 1053 12.84 -40.28 18.69
CA LEU A 1053 11.50 -40.57 18.18
C LEU A 1053 11.55 -40.53 16.66
N ARG A 1054 10.98 -41.53 15.99
CA ARG A 1054 10.92 -41.55 14.53
C ARG A 1054 9.51 -41.77 14.01
N VAL A 1055 9.22 -41.13 12.90
CA VAL A 1055 8.05 -41.37 12.06
C VAL A 1055 8.46 -42.40 11.00
N LEU A 1056 7.87 -43.59 11.07
CA LEU A 1056 8.07 -44.68 10.12
C LEU A 1056 6.96 -44.65 9.08
N LEU A 1057 7.30 -44.33 7.83
CA LEU A 1057 6.38 -44.27 6.70
C LEU A 1057 6.52 -45.55 5.87
N THR A 1058 5.39 -46.13 5.47
CA THR A 1058 5.35 -47.26 4.53
C THR A 1058 4.68 -46.79 3.24
N GLY A 1059 5.44 -46.69 2.16
CA GLY A 1059 4.91 -46.36 0.83
C GLY A 1059 4.03 -47.47 0.24
N ASN A 1060 3.28 -47.15 -0.82
CA ASN A 1060 2.39 -48.11 -1.51
C ASN A 1060 3.12 -49.15 -2.38
N GLY A 1061 4.46 -49.19 -2.35
CA GLY A 1061 5.31 -50.07 -3.14
C GLY A 1061 5.69 -49.53 -4.53
N THR A 1062 5.12 -48.41 -4.98
CA THR A 1062 5.39 -47.83 -6.30
C THR A 1062 5.85 -46.37 -6.28
N ARG A 1063 5.62 -45.63 -5.19
CA ARG A 1063 6.03 -44.22 -5.03
C ARG A 1063 6.80 -44.01 -3.74
N SER A 1064 7.60 -42.94 -3.71
CA SER A 1064 8.34 -42.47 -2.54
C SER A 1064 7.39 -41.78 -1.53
N VAL A 1065 7.89 -41.50 -0.34
CA VAL A 1065 7.13 -40.88 0.76
C VAL A 1065 7.87 -39.68 1.31
N GLY A 1066 7.19 -38.82 2.05
CA GLY A 1066 7.83 -37.64 2.66
C GLY A 1066 7.01 -36.99 3.76
N LEU A 1067 7.63 -36.03 4.46
CA LEU A 1067 7.03 -35.18 5.48
C LEU A 1067 7.34 -33.72 5.20
N LEU A 1068 6.40 -32.87 5.59
CA LEU A 1068 6.55 -31.42 5.58
C LEU A 1068 6.85 -30.86 6.97
N GLU A 1069 6.33 -31.47 8.04
CA GLU A 1069 6.61 -31.05 9.42
C GLU A 1069 6.17 -32.17 10.39
N ALA A 1070 6.90 -32.33 11.49
CA ALA A 1070 6.52 -33.19 12.61
C ALA A 1070 6.62 -32.41 13.92
N LYS A 1071 5.49 -32.29 14.63
CA LYS A 1071 5.42 -31.66 15.95
C LYS A 1071 5.25 -32.73 17.02
N VAL A 1072 5.96 -32.59 18.14
CA VAL A 1072 5.86 -33.52 19.26
C VAL A 1072 5.72 -32.79 20.57
N TYR A 1073 4.95 -33.38 21.48
CA TYR A 1073 4.44 -32.71 22.66
C TYR A 1073 4.54 -33.62 23.87
N GLY A 1074 4.78 -33.00 25.03
CA GLY A 1074 4.73 -33.68 26.32
C GLY A 1074 3.40 -33.48 27.03
N PRO A 1075 3.18 -34.24 28.13
CA PRO A 1075 1.95 -34.16 28.91
C PRO A 1075 1.65 -32.74 29.35
N SER A 1076 0.40 -32.32 29.12
CA SER A 1076 -0.09 -31.05 29.64
C SER A 1076 -0.01 -31.10 31.16
N ALA A 1077 0.66 -30.12 31.78
CA ALA A 1077 0.67 -30.01 33.23
C ALA A 1077 -0.77 -29.71 33.70
N THR A 1078 -1.51 -30.73 34.09
CA THR A 1078 -2.77 -30.54 34.83
C THR A 1078 -2.42 -29.78 36.11
N ALA A 1079 -2.93 -28.57 36.23
CA ALA A 1079 -3.03 -27.88 37.51
C ALA A 1079 -3.69 -28.86 38.48
N LYS A 1080 -2.97 -29.26 39.53
CA LYS A 1080 -3.63 -29.85 40.71
C LYS A 1080 -4.66 -28.82 41.16
N ARG A 1081 -5.93 -29.19 41.06
CA ARG A 1081 -7.07 -28.37 41.49
C ARG A 1081 -6.93 -27.94 42.95
#